data_AF-A0A358GLN4-F1
#
_entry.id   AF-A0A358GLN4-F1
#
_cell.length_a   1.000
_cell.length_b   1.000
_cell.length_c   1.000
_cell.angle_alpha   90.00
_cell.angle_beta   90.00
_cell.angle_gamma   90.00
#
_symmetry.space_group_name_H-M   'P 1'
#
loop_
_entity.id
_entity.type
_entity.pdbx_description
1 polymer ?
#
loop_
_entity_poly.entity_id
_entity_poly.type
_entity_poly.pdbx_seq_one_letter_code
_entity_poly.pdbx_strand_id
1 'polypeptide(L)'
;MSQTSDSQRLMMYWAFDERTGASAVESISQVQDDIQYVFNQAEFTESCDPQWRQGVMGSGLLFDGYSTYIAHSVNEGEPNGKQMYRSALSIGVWVAPRSYEWGSEGKLSAIVNHHNMNRKQGYLLGMYRHGSWSFQVGLEGGDWKEVWSPDGHELPKNEWSYVNAVFDGTQGEMKLYLNGREIASADLPPGSRLAEAVNTELLIGKNNHSSLLAEVFSLHMFSGILDELKVYNRALSEEEVVASYRHVLDTAYGGAHPPLTYDEIKLDRTPLLPDRHRPQYHVNPPAHWMNEPHAPIYFDGQYHLFYQHNPLGPFFHQIHWGHWVSEDLVHWRDLPIALAPEKDQLAPDGIWSGSATYDADGLPVLFFTAGNDSASPNQSVALARSTYSRDGDSNLVHWVKHAEPLIVQKKGMGVFGDFRDPFVWKDHDGWFALVGSGIEGEGGAALAFASQDMLNWTYTGSLFKADIQKFPYLGPIWELPVLLPLGSDKLGVNKHLLLVSPVGKGADVEVFYWTGKLDKQNLSFIPDQEEPQLIDVGDFHFTGPSGMVDPKTGRKIVFTIAQGDRTSELEYQSGWAHNGGLPLSVYLRDDGRLGIEPIEELQSLRGAKRLSLRDKSLAEANMLLGDVQGDMLEIQLEMEPCSAKQLGIKVRCTPDNEEETLLYYDWNQSMLLVDRTKTTLHSGEKCRGIQGGKLELLGENLKLHIYLDRSMVEAYANGLKSLTTRVYPSRKDALGLEIWGDGELLVKSMDIWEMKSIW
;
A
#
# COMPACT_ATOMS: atom_id res chain seq x y z
N MET A 1 0.02 -3.24 52.20
CA MET A 1 -0.85 -2.08 52.54
C MET A 1 0.03 -0.84 52.71
N SER A 2 0.23 -0.09 51.61
CA SER A 2 0.53 1.35 51.62
C SER A 2 0.07 1.97 50.28
N GLN A 3 -1.15 1.63 49.84
CA GLN A 3 -1.85 2.36 48.79
C GLN A 3 -2.51 3.60 49.42
N THR A 4 -1.74 4.64 49.77
CA THR A 4 -2.33 5.90 50.27
C THR A 4 -1.38 7.08 50.10
N SER A 5 -1.26 7.60 48.87
CA SER A 5 -1.11 9.04 48.57
C SER A 5 -1.27 9.33 47.07
N ASP A 6 -0.95 8.36 46.19
CA ASP A 6 -0.91 8.57 44.74
C ASP A 6 -2.30 8.63 44.07
N SER A 7 -3.31 7.98 44.66
CA SER A 7 -4.68 7.95 44.13
C SER A 7 -5.47 9.24 44.28
N GLN A 8 -4.99 10.24 45.04
CA GLN A 8 -5.76 11.46 45.32
C GLN A 8 -5.65 12.55 44.24
N ARG A 9 -4.86 12.33 43.17
CA ARG A 9 -4.60 13.35 42.13
C ARG A 9 -4.49 12.82 40.68
N LEU A 10 -4.60 11.50 40.49
CA LEU A 10 -4.81 10.88 39.18
C LEU A 10 -6.24 11.23 38.71
N MET A 11 -6.37 11.86 37.54
CA MET A 11 -7.66 12.28 37.00
C MET A 11 -8.29 11.22 36.12
N MET A 12 -7.50 10.64 35.22
CA MET A 12 -7.98 9.69 34.23
C MET A 12 -6.94 8.59 34.03
N TYR A 13 -7.38 7.36 33.83
CA TYR A 13 -6.52 6.20 33.58
C TYR A 13 -7.18 5.18 32.65
N TRP A 14 -6.59 4.96 31.49
CA TRP A 14 -6.93 3.84 30.60
C TRP A 14 -5.83 2.79 30.67
N ALA A 15 -6.18 1.62 31.22
CA ALA A 15 -5.28 0.47 31.32
C ALA A 15 -5.25 -0.37 30.03
N PHE A 16 -6.28 -0.27 29.18
CA PHE A 16 -6.41 -1.07 27.94
C PHE A 16 -6.41 -2.60 28.14
N ASP A 17 -6.85 -3.04 29.32
CA ASP A 17 -6.83 -4.43 29.78
C ASP A 17 -8.09 -5.26 29.41
N GLU A 18 -8.98 -4.71 28.58
CA GLU A 18 -10.27 -5.33 28.21
C GLU A 18 -10.11 -6.57 27.30
N ARG A 19 -9.00 -6.64 26.53
CA ARG A 19 -8.61 -7.73 25.61
C ARG A 19 -9.53 -8.00 24.41
N THR A 20 -10.78 -7.58 24.49
CA THR A 20 -11.84 -7.78 23.48
C THR A 20 -12.89 -6.67 23.61
N GLY A 21 -13.76 -6.54 22.62
CA GLY A 21 -14.84 -5.56 22.61
C GLY A 21 -14.45 -4.21 21.99
N ALA A 22 -15.47 -3.40 21.73
CA ALA A 22 -15.37 -2.09 21.09
C ALA A 22 -15.45 -0.92 22.08
N SER A 23 -14.94 -1.10 23.30
CA SER A 23 -14.94 -0.06 24.34
C SER A 23 -13.73 -0.14 25.24
N ALA A 24 -13.27 0.99 25.76
CA ALA A 24 -12.23 1.07 26.79
C ALA A 24 -12.77 1.77 28.03
N VAL A 25 -12.34 1.33 29.22
CA VAL A 25 -12.79 1.86 30.50
C VAL A 25 -11.81 2.90 31.04
N GLU A 26 -12.31 4.09 31.31
CA GLU A 26 -11.62 5.09 32.12
C GLU A 26 -11.75 4.69 33.59
N SER A 27 -10.65 4.21 34.18
CA SER A 27 -10.62 3.51 35.45
C SER A 27 -10.93 4.37 36.68
N ILE A 28 -10.87 5.70 36.60
CA ILE A 28 -11.16 6.58 37.73
C ILE A 28 -12.66 6.87 37.85
N SER A 29 -13.29 7.30 36.77
CA SER A 29 -14.72 7.61 36.69
C SER A 29 -15.58 6.38 36.38
N GLN A 30 -14.96 5.28 35.93
CA GLN A 30 -15.63 4.05 35.47
C GLN A 30 -16.54 4.28 34.26
N VAL A 31 -16.28 5.35 33.50
CA VAL A 31 -16.93 5.58 32.21
C VAL A 31 -16.38 4.59 31.19
N GLN A 32 -17.28 3.97 30.44
CA GLN A 32 -16.96 3.12 29.32
C GLN A 32 -17.05 3.97 28.06
N ASP A 33 -15.92 4.23 27.43
CA ASP A 33 -15.82 5.00 26.20
C ASP A 33 -15.87 4.06 24.99
N ASP A 34 -16.66 4.40 23.99
CA ASP A 34 -16.72 3.65 22.73
C ASP A 34 -15.42 3.87 21.94
N ILE A 35 -14.82 2.77 21.48
CA ILE A 35 -13.69 2.80 20.55
C ILE A 35 -14.27 2.91 19.15
N GLN A 36 -14.02 4.04 18.49
CA GLN A 36 -14.34 4.20 17.08
C GLN A 36 -13.39 3.32 16.27
N TYR A 37 -13.92 2.52 15.36
CA TYR A 37 -13.18 1.62 14.47
C TYR A 37 -14.07 1.25 13.30
N VAL A 38 -13.52 1.27 12.07
CA VAL A 38 -14.33 1.10 10.86
C VAL A 38 -15.07 -0.24 10.80
N PHE A 39 -14.53 -1.31 11.40
CA PHE A 39 -15.13 -2.65 11.33
C PHE A 39 -16.04 -3.01 12.50
N ASN A 40 -16.26 -2.10 13.45
CA ASN A 40 -17.33 -2.28 14.44
C ASN A 40 -18.68 -2.49 13.74
N GLN A 41 -18.88 -1.81 12.60
CA GLN A 41 -20.04 -1.95 11.72
C GLN A 41 -19.55 -2.07 10.27
N ALA A 42 -18.84 -3.17 9.98
CA ALA A 42 -18.24 -3.40 8.67
C ALA A 42 -19.28 -3.51 7.54
N GLU A 43 -19.02 -2.82 6.42
CA GLU A 43 -19.85 -2.91 5.21
C GLU A 43 -19.49 -4.17 4.38
N PHE A 44 -18.20 -4.40 4.11
CA PHE A 44 -17.77 -5.43 3.14
C PHE A 44 -17.28 -6.74 3.77
N THR A 45 -16.75 -6.67 4.98
CA THR A 45 -16.26 -7.82 5.75
C THR A 45 -17.20 -8.17 6.91
N GLU A 46 -16.85 -9.17 7.70
CA GLU A 46 -17.54 -9.46 8.96
C GLU A 46 -17.20 -8.40 10.01
N SER A 47 -18.21 -7.91 10.74
CA SER A 47 -17.96 -6.95 11.81
C SER A 47 -17.09 -7.59 12.90
N CYS A 48 -16.11 -6.84 13.38
CA CYS A 48 -15.16 -7.31 14.39
C CYS A 48 -14.74 -6.18 15.31
N ASP A 49 -14.26 -6.56 16.50
CA ASP A 49 -13.76 -5.63 17.50
C ASP A 49 -12.46 -4.96 17.02
N PRO A 50 -12.13 -3.77 17.55
CA PRO A 50 -10.80 -3.19 17.42
C PRO A 50 -9.73 -4.18 17.88
N GLN A 51 -8.53 -4.01 17.33
CA GLN A 51 -7.45 -4.96 17.56
C GLN A 51 -6.78 -4.72 18.91
N TRP A 52 -7.00 -5.65 19.84
CA TRP A 52 -6.27 -5.72 21.11
C TRP A 52 -4.97 -6.49 20.93
N ARG A 53 -3.91 -6.05 21.60
CA ARG A 53 -2.54 -6.60 21.53
C ARG A 53 -1.97 -6.82 22.91
N GLN A 54 -0.84 -7.51 22.98
CA GLN A 54 -0.10 -7.60 24.22
C GLN A 54 0.43 -6.20 24.59
N GLY A 55 0.04 -5.70 25.76
CA GLY A 55 0.52 -4.44 26.31
C GLY A 55 1.86 -4.60 27.03
N VAL A 56 2.42 -3.48 27.51
CA VAL A 56 3.52 -3.53 28.49
C VAL A 56 3.04 -4.07 29.84
N MET A 57 1.77 -3.92 30.16
CA MET A 57 1.11 -4.62 31.24
C MET A 57 -0.22 -5.18 30.74
N GLY A 58 -0.40 -6.50 30.79
CA GLY A 58 -1.65 -7.11 30.37
C GLY A 58 -1.93 -6.95 28.87
N SER A 59 -2.87 -6.08 28.49
CA SER A 59 -3.29 -5.83 27.11
C SER A 59 -3.11 -4.36 26.73
N GLY A 60 -2.97 -4.09 25.43
CA GLY A 60 -2.91 -2.76 24.86
C GLY A 60 -3.86 -2.64 23.66
N LEU A 61 -4.19 -1.42 23.27
CA LEU A 61 -5.06 -1.15 22.12
C LEU A 61 -4.22 -0.74 20.91
N LEU A 62 -4.42 -1.41 19.77
CA LEU A 62 -3.80 -1.05 18.50
C LEU A 62 -4.63 0.02 17.79
N PHE A 63 -3.98 1.13 17.46
CA PHE A 63 -4.52 2.19 16.62
C PHE A 63 -4.03 1.98 15.19
N ASP A 64 -4.96 1.88 14.23
CA ASP A 64 -4.65 1.54 12.84
C ASP A 64 -3.95 2.66 12.06
N GLY A 65 -4.16 3.92 12.45
CA GLY A 65 -3.62 5.11 11.78
C GLY A 65 -4.65 5.89 10.96
N TYR A 66 -5.92 5.46 10.88
CA TYR A 66 -6.96 6.23 10.15
C TYR A 66 -8.37 6.15 10.72
N SER A 67 -8.74 5.07 11.42
CA SER A 67 -10.11 4.85 11.89
C SER A 67 -10.23 4.61 13.39
N THR A 68 -9.17 4.10 14.04
CA THR A 68 -9.22 3.75 15.47
C THR A 68 -8.97 4.96 16.34
N TYR A 69 -9.94 5.34 17.19
CA TYR A 69 -9.75 6.37 18.23
C TYR A 69 -10.79 6.27 19.35
N ILE A 70 -10.54 6.92 20.48
CA ILE A 70 -11.49 7.03 21.59
C ILE A 70 -11.84 8.49 21.79
N ALA A 71 -13.12 8.78 22.05
CA ALA A 71 -13.60 10.08 22.49
C ALA A 71 -14.16 9.97 23.91
N HIS A 72 -13.56 10.70 24.84
CA HIS A 72 -13.98 10.76 26.23
C HIS A 72 -14.60 12.12 26.53
N SER A 73 -15.84 12.09 27.02
CA SER A 73 -16.54 13.30 27.46
C SER A 73 -15.98 13.79 28.79
N VAL A 74 -15.24 14.90 28.77
CA VAL A 74 -14.72 15.53 29.98
C VAL A 74 -15.80 16.44 30.58
N ASN A 75 -16.25 16.15 31.81
CA ASN A 75 -17.19 17.00 32.54
C ASN A 75 -16.49 18.27 33.06
N GLU A 76 -16.25 19.22 32.17
CA GLU A 76 -15.65 20.51 32.50
C GLU A 76 -16.71 21.60 32.58
N GLY A 77 -17.35 21.73 33.75
CA GLY A 77 -18.20 22.88 34.03
C GLY A 77 -18.98 22.81 35.34
N GLU A 78 -18.77 23.83 36.20
CA GLU A 78 -19.92 24.36 36.93
C GLU A 78 -21.00 24.81 35.91
N PRO A 79 -22.30 24.82 36.27
CA PRO A 79 -23.44 25.08 35.36
C PRO A 79 -23.43 26.40 34.55
N ASN A 80 -22.41 27.27 34.69
CA ASN A 80 -22.42 28.66 34.24
C ASN A 80 -21.35 29.03 33.19
N GLY A 81 -20.60 28.08 32.61
CA GLY A 81 -19.71 28.36 31.46
C GLY A 81 -18.49 29.26 31.74
N LYS A 82 -17.97 29.26 32.97
CA LYS A 82 -16.73 29.99 33.32
C LYS A 82 -15.49 29.24 32.83
N GLN A 83 -14.54 29.97 32.26
CA GLN A 83 -13.21 29.45 31.91
C GLN A 83 -12.52 28.84 33.14
N MET A 84 -12.12 27.57 33.04
CA MET A 84 -11.33 26.89 34.05
C MET A 84 -9.84 26.98 33.73
N TYR A 85 -9.03 26.96 34.79
CA TYR A 85 -7.58 27.06 34.69
C TYR A 85 -6.94 26.04 35.63
N ARG A 86 -5.86 25.40 35.17
CA ARG A 86 -5.04 24.49 35.99
C ARG A 86 -3.63 25.05 36.17
N SER A 87 -3.09 24.91 37.38
CA SER A 87 -1.70 25.30 37.68
C SER A 87 -0.70 24.19 37.35
N ALA A 88 -1.16 22.96 37.11
CA ALA A 88 -0.30 21.84 36.79
C ALA A 88 -1.06 20.72 36.06
N LEU A 89 -0.33 19.92 35.27
CA LEU A 89 -0.82 18.76 34.53
C LEU A 89 0.34 17.78 34.32
N SER A 90 0.09 16.47 34.33
CA SER A 90 1.05 15.50 33.82
C SER A 90 0.35 14.38 33.06
N ILE A 91 0.98 13.90 31.99
CA ILE A 91 0.48 12.81 31.15
C ILE A 91 1.59 11.77 31.04
N GLY A 92 1.30 10.52 31.39
CA GLY A 92 2.21 9.39 31.22
C GLY A 92 1.55 8.30 30.41
N VAL A 93 2.24 7.71 29.45
CA VAL A 93 1.70 6.67 28.57
C VAL A 93 2.82 5.82 27.97
N TRP A 94 2.56 4.53 27.80
CA TRP A 94 3.41 3.65 27.01
C TRP A 94 2.94 3.63 25.57
N VAL A 95 3.86 3.87 24.64
CA VAL A 95 3.56 3.93 23.20
C VAL A 95 4.53 3.04 22.44
N ALA A 96 4.02 2.35 21.42
CA ALA A 96 4.82 1.66 20.43
C ALA A 96 4.34 2.09 19.03
N PRO A 97 4.95 3.10 18.40
CA PRO A 97 4.60 3.52 17.05
C PRO A 97 4.90 2.44 16.02
N ARG A 98 4.04 2.24 15.02
CA ARG A 98 4.33 1.39 13.85
C ARG A 98 4.80 2.20 12.66
N SER A 99 4.26 3.41 12.50
CA SER A 99 4.62 4.35 11.46
C SER A 99 4.54 5.79 11.96
N TYR A 100 5.24 6.69 11.29
CA TYR A 100 5.12 8.13 11.49
C TYR A 100 4.34 8.72 10.34
N GLU A 101 3.52 9.73 10.60
CA GLU A 101 2.89 10.52 9.55
C GLU A 101 3.84 11.52 8.89
N TRP A 102 3.40 12.06 7.75
CA TRP A 102 4.05 13.14 7.03
C TRP A 102 4.24 14.43 7.85
N GLY A 103 3.28 14.72 8.73
CA GLY A 103 3.19 16.00 9.43
C GLY A 103 2.52 17.11 8.61
N SER A 104 1.49 16.77 7.83
CA SER A 104 0.73 17.75 7.02
C SER A 104 0.29 18.96 7.85
N GLU A 105 0.48 20.17 7.32
CA GLU A 105 0.18 21.43 8.03
C GLU A 105 0.90 21.64 9.38
N GLY A 106 1.96 20.87 9.68
CA GLY A 106 2.70 21.01 10.93
C GLY A 106 1.98 20.47 12.16
N LYS A 107 0.96 19.63 12.00
CA LYS A 107 0.16 19.08 13.09
C LYS A 107 0.70 17.73 13.58
N LEU A 108 0.48 17.45 14.87
CA LEU A 108 0.87 16.20 15.51
C LEU A 108 -0.18 15.11 15.28
N SER A 109 0.28 13.89 14.97
CA SER A 109 -0.46 12.65 15.20
C SER A 109 -0.68 12.48 16.70
N ALA A 110 -1.91 12.68 17.15
CA ALA A 110 -2.20 12.81 18.56
C ALA A 110 -2.15 11.46 19.28
N ILE A 111 -1.41 11.40 20.39
CA ILE A 111 -1.52 10.31 21.37
C ILE A 111 -2.69 10.65 22.32
N VAL A 112 -2.68 11.87 22.87
CA VAL A 112 -3.79 12.45 23.65
C VAL A 112 -4.02 13.89 23.23
N ASN A 113 -5.25 14.23 22.90
CA ASN A 113 -5.66 15.57 22.49
C ASN A 113 -6.86 16.04 23.30
N HIS A 114 -6.72 17.16 23.99
CA HIS A 114 -7.84 17.88 24.58
C HIS A 114 -7.58 19.37 24.41
N HIS A 115 -7.64 19.88 23.18
CA HIS A 115 -7.34 21.28 22.91
C HIS A 115 -8.40 21.98 22.04
N ASN A 116 -8.51 23.30 22.16
CA ASN A 116 -9.24 24.14 21.21
C ASN A 116 -8.27 25.16 20.62
N MET A 117 -7.75 24.90 19.42
CA MET A 117 -6.63 25.67 18.88
C MET A 117 -7.07 27.09 18.52
N ASN A 118 -8.32 27.25 18.08
CA ASN A 118 -8.90 28.55 17.75
C ASN A 118 -8.93 29.49 18.97
N ARG A 119 -9.07 28.92 20.18
CA ARG A 119 -9.04 29.67 21.45
C ARG A 119 -7.70 29.57 22.18
N LYS A 120 -6.75 28.77 21.65
CA LYS A 120 -5.49 28.38 22.30
C LYS A 120 -5.70 27.89 23.73
N GLN A 121 -6.57 26.89 23.87
CA GLN A 121 -6.93 26.26 25.14
C GLN A 121 -6.60 24.77 25.12
N GLY A 122 -6.37 24.20 26.29
CA GLY A 122 -6.18 22.78 26.52
C GLY A 122 -4.75 22.32 26.26
N TYR A 123 -4.60 21.05 25.91
CA TYR A 123 -3.30 20.41 25.74
C TYR A 123 -3.30 19.32 24.65
N LEU A 124 -2.11 19.03 24.15
CA LEU A 124 -1.86 18.02 23.12
C LEU A 124 -0.52 17.34 23.40
N LEU A 125 -0.53 16.02 23.49
CA LEU A 125 0.67 15.18 23.44
C LEU A 125 0.59 14.33 22.18
N GLY A 126 1.59 14.43 21.31
CA GLY A 126 1.56 13.72 20.04
C GLY A 126 2.92 13.58 19.38
N MET A 127 2.95 12.68 18.40
CA MET A 127 4.11 12.41 17.56
C MET A 127 4.01 13.22 16.28
N TYR A 128 5.16 13.49 15.67
CA TYR A 128 5.32 14.17 14.40
C TYR A 128 6.18 13.31 13.47
N ARG A 129 6.50 13.85 12.30
CA ARG A 129 7.30 13.12 11.32
C ARG A 129 8.62 12.63 11.91
N HIS A 130 9.02 11.46 11.46
CA HIS A 130 10.30 10.82 11.81
C HIS A 130 10.48 10.49 13.30
N GLY A 131 9.40 10.35 14.05
CA GLY A 131 9.42 9.96 15.47
C GLY A 131 9.71 11.11 16.43
N SER A 132 9.94 12.34 15.94
CA SER A 132 9.93 13.53 16.80
C SER A 132 8.57 13.69 17.46
N TRP A 133 8.50 14.28 18.65
CA TRP A 133 7.24 14.39 19.39
C TRP A 133 7.22 15.63 20.26
N SER A 134 6.03 16.06 20.65
CA SER A 134 5.84 17.31 21.38
C SER A 134 4.69 17.25 22.36
N PHE A 135 4.85 18.03 23.44
CA PHE A 135 3.79 18.39 24.34
C PHE A 135 3.49 19.89 24.21
N GLN A 136 2.21 20.21 24.03
CA GLN A 136 1.74 21.56 23.76
C GLN A 136 0.59 21.92 24.69
N VAL A 137 0.55 23.17 25.16
CA VAL A 137 -0.47 23.68 26.08
C VAL A 137 -0.91 25.10 25.72
N GLY A 138 -2.20 25.37 25.92
CA GLY A 138 -2.79 26.70 25.88
C GLY A 138 -2.76 27.36 27.26
N LEU A 139 -2.24 28.58 27.36
CA LEU A 139 -2.14 29.32 28.61
C LEU A 139 -3.26 30.35 28.80
N GLU A 140 -3.51 30.69 30.06
CA GLU A 140 -4.24 31.89 30.43
C GLU A 140 -3.62 33.12 29.74
N GLY A 141 -4.45 33.88 29.03
CA GLY A 141 -4.00 35.01 28.21
C GLY A 141 -3.91 34.72 26.71
N GLY A 142 -4.07 33.46 26.29
CA GLY A 142 -4.15 33.09 24.87
C GLY A 142 -2.80 32.84 24.20
N ASP A 143 -1.80 32.41 24.96
CA ASP A 143 -0.53 31.92 24.42
C ASP A 143 -0.59 30.41 24.18
N TRP A 144 0.07 29.94 23.13
CA TRP A 144 0.29 28.52 22.86
C TRP A 144 1.76 28.21 23.09
N LYS A 145 2.05 27.22 23.93
CA LYS A 145 3.41 26.85 24.33
C LYS A 145 3.68 25.41 23.98
N GLU A 146 4.90 25.14 23.55
CA GLU A 146 5.32 23.85 23.04
C GLU A 146 6.68 23.50 23.63
N VAL A 147 6.87 22.23 23.94
CA VAL A 147 8.18 21.62 24.17
C VAL A 147 8.31 20.44 23.23
N TRP A 148 9.46 20.34 22.56
CA TRP A 148 9.74 19.32 21.54
C TRP A 148 10.84 18.40 22.03
N SER A 149 10.77 17.12 21.66
CA SER A 149 11.87 16.18 21.83
C SER A 149 13.10 16.66 21.05
N PRO A 150 14.29 16.70 21.65
CA PRO A 150 15.51 17.05 20.93
C PRO A 150 15.94 15.90 19.99
N ASP A 151 16.82 16.22 19.05
CA ASP A 151 17.43 15.22 18.16
C ASP A 151 18.10 14.09 18.95
N GLY A 152 17.90 12.84 18.52
CA GLY A 152 18.38 11.64 19.19
C GLY A 152 17.45 11.08 20.27
N HIS A 153 16.28 11.69 20.44
CA HIS A 153 15.22 11.25 21.37
C HIS A 153 13.87 11.03 20.67
N GLU A 154 13.92 10.70 19.38
CA GLU A 154 12.77 10.25 18.60
C GLU A 154 12.20 8.95 19.16
N LEU A 155 10.88 8.76 19.06
CA LEU A 155 10.20 7.52 19.41
C LEU A 155 10.50 6.48 18.33
N PRO A 156 11.14 5.33 18.65
CA PRO A 156 11.44 4.29 17.67
C PRO A 156 10.17 3.56 17.17
N LYS A 157 10.19 3.10 15.92
CA LYS A 157 9.14 2.21 15.38
C LYS A 157 9.29 0.81 15.96
N ASN A 158 8.17 0.15 16.21
CA ASN A 158 8.08 -1.25 16.66
C ASN A 158 8.80 -1.51 17.99
N GLU A 159 8.93 -0.48 18.83
CA GLU A 159 9.56 -0.56 20.14
C GLU A 159 8.73 0.23 21.15
N TRP A 160 8.62 -0.29 22.37
CA TRP A 160 7.95 0.42 23.45
C TRP A 160 8.74 1.65 23.89
N SER A 161 8.03 2.70 24.28
CA SER A 161 8.60 3.90 24.90
C SER A 161 7.62 4.42 25.95
N TYR A 162 8.13 4.69 27.15
CA TYR A 162 7.36 5.39 28.16
C TYR A 162 7.57 6.89 28.01
N VAL A 163 6.51 7.57 27.57
CA VAL A 163 6.48 9.00 27.36
C VAL A 163 5.79 9.67 28.55
N ASN A 164 6.43 10.69 29.12
CA ASN A 164 5.81 11.52 30.14
C ASN A 164 5.99 13.01 29.82
N ALA A 165 4.90 13.78 29.95
CA ALA A 165 4.90 15.22 29.76
C ALA A 165 4.36 15.91 31.01
N VAL A 166 5.06 16.94 31.49
CA VAL A 166 4.75 17.66 32.72
C VAL A 166 4.60 19.14 32.42
N PHE A 167 3.53 19.75 32.90
CA PHE A 167 3.34 21.20 33.01
C PHE A 167 3.30 21.57 34.49
N ASP A 168 4.27 22.38 34.95
CA ASP A 168 4.27 23.00 36.27
C ASP A 168 4.21 24.52 36.11
N GLY A 169 2.99 25.04 36.08
CA GLY A 169 2.76 26.48 35.99
C GLY A 169 3.21 27.24 37.23
N THR A 170 3.34 26.59 38.39
CA THR A 170 3.79 27.24 39.64
C THR A 170 5.29 27.54 39.57
N GLN A 171 6.08 26.55 39.15
CA GLN A 171 7.51 26.72 38.91
C GLN A 171 7.82 27.44 37.59
N GLY A 172 6.87 27.44 36.66
CA GLY A 172 7.02 28.07 35.35
C GLY A 172 7.83 27.20 34.40
N GLU A 173 7.51 25.91 34.29
CA GLU A 173 8.22 24.99 33.39
C GLU A 173 7.30 23.95 32.74
N MET A 174 7.68 23.52 31.54
CA MET A 174 7.19 22.32 30.88
C MET A 174 8.35 21.35 30.70
N LYS A 175 8.14 20.05 30.88
CA LYS A 175 9.18 19.01 30.77
C LYS A 175 8.69 17.80 29.99
N LEU A 176 9.63 17.18 29.27
CA LEU A 176 9.47 15.90 28.61
C LEU A 176 10.41 14.87 29.23
N TYR A 177 9.88 13.67 29.47
CA TYR A 177 10.65 12.53 29.89
C TYR A 177 10.42 11.36 28.92
N LEU A 178 11.51 10.65 28.62
CA LEU A 178 11.50 9.43 27.82
C LEU A 178 12.15 8.31 28.64
N ASN A 179 11.43 7.21 28.86
CA ASN A 179 11.90 6.05 29.61
C ASN A 179 12.42 6.44 31.01
N GLY A 180 11.70 7.34 31.67
CA GLY A 180 12.00 7.81 33.02
C GLY A 180 13.07 8.91 33.11
N ARG A 181 13.68 9.34 32.00
CA ARG A 181 14.73 10.37 32.00
C ARG A 181 14.22 11.68 31.40
N GLU A 182 14.51 12.82 32.03
CA GLU A 182 14.23 14.14 31.44
C GLU A 182 15.08 14.33 30.17
N ILE A 183 14.42 14.70 29.07
CA ILE A 183 15.06 14.93 27.76
C ILE A 183 14.95 16.38 27.30
N ALA A 184 13.95 17.12 27.75
CA ALA A 184 13.74 18.51 27.38
C ALA A 184 12.94 19.26 28.43
N SER A 185 13.17 20.57 28.49
CA SER A 185 12.41 21.51 29.29
C SER A 185 12.18 22.81 28.51
N ALA A 186 11.10 23.52 28.84
CA ALA A 186 10.79 24.84 28.31
C ALA A 186 10.32 25.76 29.43
N ASP A 187 10.88 26.97 29.48
CA ASP A 187 10.55 27.97 30.49
C ASP A 187 9.19 28.64 30.20
N LEU A 188 8.45 28.89 31.28
CA LEU A 188 7.21 29.65 31.31
C LEU A 188 7.29 30.75 32.38
N PRO A 189 6.47 31.81 32.29
CA PRO A 189 6.32 32.73 33.41
C PRO A 189 5.87 31.98 34.68
N PRO A 190 6.54 32.15 35.83
CA PRO A 190 6.08 31.55 37.08
C PRO A 190 4.67 32.01 37.46
N GLY A 191 3.83 31.07 37.90
CA GLY A 191 2.39 31.29 38.11
C GLY A 191 1.53 31.18 36.84
N SER A 192 2.10 30.71 35.72
CA SER A 192 1.32 30.38 34.52
C SER A 192 0.21 29.39 34.83
N ARG A 193 -0.91 29.51 34.11
CA ARG A 193 -2.02 28.55 34.23
C ARG A 193 -2.42 28.05 32.86
N LEU A 194 -2.63 26.75 32.73
CA LEU A 194 -3.23 26.13 31.55
C LEU A 194 -4.70 26.53 31.49
N ALA A 195 -5.16 27.04 30.35
CA ALA A 195 -6.55 27.38 30.12
C ALA A 195 -7.30 26.17 29.55
N GLU A 196 -8.26 25.61 30.27
CA GLU A 196 -8.94 24.40 29.84
C GLU A 196 -9.79 24.56 28.58
N ALA A 197 -9.89 23.49 27.78
CA ALA A 197 -10.68 23.46 26.56
C ALA A 197 -12.15 23.14 26.87
N VAL A 198 -12.97 24.19 26.99
CA VAL A 198 -14.41 24.05 27.29
C VAL A 198 -15.17 23.47 26.08
N ASN A 199 -16.15 22.60 26.33
CA ASN A 199 -16.99 21.93 25.31
C ASN A 199 -16.15 21.19 24.26
N THR A 200 -15.03 20.61 24.67
CA THR A 200 -14.11 19.87 23.83
C THR A 200 -13.93 18.49 24.45
N GLU A 201 -14.06 17.42 23.67
CA GLU A 201 -13.80 16.07 24.17
C GLU A 201 -12.29 15.84 24.34
N LEU A 202 -11.92 14.87 25.16
CA LEU A 202 -10.56 14.32 25.14
C LEU A 202 -10.54 13.19 24.11
N LEU A 203 -9.66 13.29 23.13
CA LEU A 203 -9.43 12.25 22.13
C LEU A 203 -8.13 11.50 22.42
N ILE A 204 -8.18 10.17 22.28
CA ILE A 204 -6.99 9.31 22.31
C ILE A 204 -6.79 8.77 20.90
N GLY A 205 -5.59 8.95 20.35
CA GLY A 205 -5.23 8.47 19.01
C GLY A 205 -5.69 9.34 17.83
N LYS A 206 -6.36 10.49 18.08
CA LYS A 206 -6.89 11.38 17.03
C LYS A 206 -6.69 12.86 17.35
N ASN A 207 -6.25 13.63 16.36
CA ASN A 207 -6.22 15.09 16.47
C ASN A 207 -7.62 15.67 16.17
N ASN A 208 -8.20 16.44 17.10
CA ASN A 208 -9.52 17.05 16.90
C ASN A 208 -9.54 18.19 15.85
N HIS A 209 -8.38 18.66 15.39
CA HIS A 209 -8.19 19.60 14.29
C HIS A 209 -7.52 18.91 13.08
N SER A 210 -7.87 17.63 12.85
CA SER A 210 -7.39 16.82 11.73
C SER A 210 -7.56 17.53 10.38
N SER A 211 -6.59 17.35 9.48
CA SER A 211 -6.76 17.70 8.06
C SER A 211 -7.50 16.55 7.38
N LEU A 212 -8.43 16.87 6.47
CA LEU A 212 -9.17 15.87 5.71
C LEU A 212 -8.52 15.66 4.34
N LEU A 213 -8.16 14.42 4.05
CA LEU A 213 -7.74 13.97 2.73
C LEU A 213 -8.93 13.29 2.03
N ALA A 214 -9.16 13.68 0.77
CA ALA A 214 -10.28 13.19 -0.05
C ALA A 214 -11.65 13.27 0.66
N GLU A 215 -11.82 14.29 1.51
CA GLU A 215 -13.04 14.56 2.31
C GLU A 215 -13.42 13.50 3.36
N VAL A 216 -12.74 12.35 3.40
CA VAL A 216 -13.10 11.19 4.24
C VAL A 216 -12.01 10.86 5.26
N PHE A 217 -10.74 10.88 4.84
CA PHE A 217 -9.64 10.43 5.69
C PHE A 217 -9.17 11.54 6.63
N SER A 218 -9.30 11.30 7.94
CA SER A 218 -8.65 12.15 8.94
C SER A 218 -7.16 11.82 8.98
N LEU A 219 -6.31 12.79 8.67
CA LEU A 219 -4.88 12.73 8.96
C LEU A 219 -4.63 13.04 10.45
N HIS A 220 -3.40 12.94 10.93
CA HIS A 220 -2.98 13.24 12.30
C HIS A 220 -3.54 12.27 13.36
N MET A 221 -3.61 11.01 12.98
CA MET A 221 -3.99 9.85 13.77
C MET A 221 -2.75 9.10 14.27
N PHE A 222 -2.82 8.48 15.44
CA PHE A 222 -1.75 7.62 15.92
C PHE A 222 -1.80 6.25 15.23
N SER A 223 -0.64 5.71 14.82
CA SER A 223 -0.53 4.36 14.26
C SER A 223 0.47 3.55 15.08
N GLY A 224 -0.03 2.61 15.89
CA GLY A 224 0.77 1.89 16.88
C GLY A 224 -0.07 1.36 18.06
N ILE A 225 0.59 0.86 19.09
CA ILE A 225 -0.06 0.36 20.31
C ILE A 225 0.07 1.41 21.42
N LEU A 226 -1.01 1.67 22.15
CA LEU A 226 -1.00 2.42 23.40
C LEU A 226 -1.31 1.50 24.57
N ASP A 227 -0.68 1.79 25.71
CA ASP A 227 -0.93 1.11 26.97
C ASP A 227 -0.70 2.07 28.16
N GLU A 228 -1.37 1.82 29.29
CA GLU A 228 -1.14 2.50 30.57
C GLU A 228 -1.23 4.04 30.53
N LEU A 229 -2.22 4.61 29.83
CA LEU A 229 -2.40 6.07 29.71
C LEU A 229 -2.95 6.66 31.01
N LYS A 230 -2.18 7.54 31.65
CA LYS A 230 -2.53 8.23 32.91
C LYS A 230 -2.44 9.75 32.75
N VAL A 231 -3.47 10.45 33.21
CA VAL A 231 -3.53 11.93 33.24
C VAL A 231 -3.70 12.41 34.68
N TYR A 232 -2.84 13.30 35.15
CA TYR A 232 -2.78 13.79 36.52
C TYR A 232 -3.09 15.29 36.63
N ASN A 233 -3.81 15.73 37.67
CA ASN A 233 -4.08 17.16 37.92
C ASN A 233 -2.92 17.91 38.62
N ARG A 234 -1.71 17.35 38.56
CA ARG A 234 -0.52 17.83 39.27
C ARG A 234 0.70 17.67 38.39
N ALA A 235 1.76 18.39 38.72
CA ALA A 235 3.08 18.14 38.18
C ALA A 235 3.68 16.92 38.92
N LEU A 236 4.11 15.92 38.16
CA LEU A 236 4.92 14.83 38.69
C LEU A 236 6.36 15.32 38.89
N SER A 237 6.97 14.93 40.00
CA SER A 237 8.42 15.07 40.19
C SER A 237 9.19 14.07 39.33
N GLU A 238 10.46 14.34 39.07
CA GLU A 238 11.35 13.41 38.34
C GLU A 238 11.36 12.03 39.00
N GLU A 239 11.41 11.96 40.34
CA GLU A 239 11.40 10.70 41.08
C GLU A 239 10.12 9.90 40.85
N GLU A 240 8.97 10.56 40.71
CA GLU A 240 7.68 9.91 40.44
C GLU A 240 7.58 9.41 39.00
N VAL A 241 8.11 10.17 38.03
CA VAL A 241 8.19 9.72 36.64
C VAL A 241 9.09 8.49 36.52
N VAL A 242 10.27 8.51 37.17
CA VAL A 242 11.19 7.37 37.24
C VAL A 242 10.53 6.18 37.92
N ALA A 243 9.81 6.39 39.02
CA ALA A 243 9.11 5.33 39.74
C ALA A 243 8.01 4.69 38.88
N SER A 244 7.29 5.49 38.09
CA SER A 244 6.23 4.99 37.20
C SER A 244 6.78 4.11 36.08
N TYR A 245 7.90 4.51 35.47
CA TYR A 245 8.62 3.71 34.48
C TYR A 245 9.16 2.41 35.09
N ARG A 246 9.88 2.51 36.23
CA ARG A 246 10.45 1.35 36.92
C ARG A 246 9.39 0.38 37.42
N HIS A 247 8.21 0.86 37.80
CA HIS A 247 7.12 0.00 38.25
C HIS A 247 6.78 -1.06 37.21
N VAL A 248 6.64 -0.67 35.94
CA VAL A 248 6.38 -1.62 34.83
C VAL A 248 7.57 -2.57 34.65
N LEU A 249 8.80 -2.04 34.62
CA LEU A 249 9.99 -2.86 34.42
C LEU A 249 10.15 -3.92 35.52
N ASP A 250 10.01 -3.51 36.79
CA ASP A 250 10.24 -4.37 37.95
C ASP A 250 9.11 -5.39 38.12
N THR A 251 7.87 -5.01 37.77
CA THR A 251 6.69 -5.87 37.94
C THR A 251 6.56 -6.90 36.82
N ALA A 252 6.84 -6.52 35.56
CA ALA A 252 6.57 -7.36 34.40
C ALA A 252 7.85 -7.88 33.70
N TYR A 253 8.99 -7.22 33.85
CA TYR A 253 10.18 -7.47 33.00
C TYR A 253 11.51 -7.65 33.76
N GLY A 254 11.47 -7.79 35.09
CA GLY A 254 12.68 -7.99 35.91
C GLY A 254 13.71 -6.86 35.80
N GLY A 255 13.25 -5.64 35.57
CA GLY A 255 14.09 -4.44 35.41
C GLY A 255 14.60 -4.20 33.97
N ALA A 256 14.30 -5.08 33.02
CA ALA A 256 14.64 -4.90 31.60
C ALA A 256 13.58 -4.08 30.87
N HIS A 257 13.98 -3.42 29.78
CA HIS A 257 13.04 -2.73 28.89
C HIS A 257 12.06 -3.73 28.25
N PRO A 258 10.76 -3.40 28.11
CA PRO A 258 9.78 -4.31 27.49
C PRO A 258 10.21 -4.66 26.05
N PRO A 259 10.31 -5.94 25.69
CA PRO A 259 10.50 -6.34 24.30
C PRO A 259 9.20 -6.14 23.52
N LEU A 260 9.32 -5.90 22.22
CA LEU A 260 8.22 -5.95 21.26
C LEU A 260 8.73 -6.58 19.98
N THR A 261 8.08 -7.65 19.53
CA THR A 261 8.37 -8.31 18.27
C THR A 261 7.49 -7.72 17.17
N TYR A 262 7.95 -7.81 15.91
CA TYR A 262 7.16 -7.30 14.79
C TYR A 262 5.77 -7.96 14.68
N ASP A 263 5.68 -9.25 14.99
CA ASP A 263 4.41 -9.99 14.96
C ASP A 263 3.37 -9.47 15.95
N GLU A 264 3.79 -8.84 17.06
CA GLU A 264 2.89 -8.27 18.06
C GLU A 264 2.28 -6.92 17.62
N ILE A 265 2.92 -6.20 16.68
CA ILE A 265 2.50 -4.85 16.26
C ILE A 265 2.09 -4.75 14.78
N LYS A 266 2.44 -5.72 13.93
CA LYS A 266 2.13 -5.69 12.50
C LYS A 266 0.65 -5.52 12.21
N LEU A 267 0.36 -5.02 11.01
CA LEU A 267 -1.00 -5.03 10.47
C LEU A 267 -1.45 -6.48 10.31
N ASP A 268 -2.62 -6.80 10.86
CA ASP A 268 -3.22 -8.12 10.75
C ASP A 268 -4.22 -8.15 9.57
N ARG A 269 -4.00 -9.06 8.62
CA ARG A 269 -4.89 -9.27 7.47
C ARG A 269 -6.16 -10.05 7.83
N THR A 270 -6.17 -10.75 8.96
CA THR A 270 -7.24 -11.68 9.35
C THR A 270 -8.64 -11.06 9.28
N PRO A 271 -8.88 -9.83 9.78
CA PRO A 271 -10.21 -9.20 9.70
C PRO A 271 -10.71 -8.94 8.28
N LEU A 272 -9.81 -8.98 7.29
CA LEU A 272 -10.10 -8.69 5.89
C LEU A 272 -10.14 -9.97 5.04
N LEU A 273 -9.76 -11.12 5.58
CA LEU A 273 -9.90 -12.42 4.89
C LEU A 273 -11.35 -12.79 4.53
N PRO A 274 -12.40 -12.44 5.31
CA PRO A 274 -13.79 -12.70 4.92
C PRO A 274 -14.41 -11.57 4.07
N ASP A 275 -13.68 -10.50 3.73
CA ASP A 275 -14.18 -9.42 2.87
C ASP A 275 -14.62 -9.98 1.51
N ARG A 276 -15.89 -9.78 1.16
CA ARG A 276 -16.53 -10.34 -0.04
C ARG A 276 -15.94 -9.87 -1.37
N HIS A 277 -15.11 -8.83 -1.36
CA HIS A 277 -14.49 -8.22 -2.53
C HIS A 277 -12.97 -8.32 -2.48
N ARG A 278 -12.34 -8.54 -1.33
CA ARG A 278 -10.88 -8.61 -1.24
C ARG A 278 -10.32 -9.83 -2.00
N PRO A 279 -9.45 -9.64 -3.01
CA PRO A 279 -8.84 -10.75 -3.73
C PRO A 279 -8.07 -11.70 -2.80
N GLN A 280 -8.23 -13.00 -3.01
CA GLN A 280 -7.66 -14.05 -2.18
C GLN A 280 -6.46 -14.75 -2.81
N TYR A 281 -6.29 -14.67 -4.13
CA TYR A 281 -5.13 -15.22 -4.83
C TYR A 281 -4.40 -14.22 -5.72
N HIS A 282 -4.65 -12.94 -5.49
CA HIS A 282 -3.84 -11.81 -5.97
C HIS A 282 -3.13 -11.17 -4.77
N VAL A 283 -1.86 -10.84 -4.90
CA VAL A 283 -1.09 -10.21 -3.80
C VAL A 283 -1.69 -8.86 -3.40
N ASN A 284 -1.76 -8.58 -2.11
CA ASN A 284 -2.30 -7.35 -1.53
C ASN A 284 -1.73 -7.11 -0.12
N PRO A 285 -1.56 -5.84 0.33
CA PRO A 285 -0.97 -5.53 1.62
C PRO A 285 -1.89 -6.03 2.73
N PRO A 286 -1.39 -6.32 3.95
CA PRO A 286 -2.25 -6.80 5.04
C PRO A 286 -3.50 -5.93 5.26
N ALA A 287 -3.34 -4.61 5.18
CA ALA A 287 -4.39 -3.61 5.11
C ALA A 287 -3.88 -2.37 4.37
N HIS A 288 -4.71 -1.35 4.27
CA HIS A 288 -4.36 -0.02 3.76
C HIS A 288 -4.07 -0.01 2.24
N TRP A 289 -3.33 0.99 1.78
CA TRP A 289 -3.14 1.26 0.36
C TRP A 289 -1.83 0.67 -0.16
N MET A 290 -1.86 0.13 -1.38
CA MET A 290 -0.67 -0.23 -2.15
C MET A 290 -0.71 0.34 -3.57
N ASN A 291 0.46 0.51 -4.21
CA ASN A 291 0.55 0.64 -5.67
C ASN A 291 1.20 -0.59 -6.33
N GLU A 292 1.86 -0.43 -7.48
CA GLU A 292 2.55 -1.49 -8.21
C GLU A 292 3.48 -2.35 -7.35
N PRO A 293 3.33 -3.69 -7.45
CA PRO A 293 4.40 -4.61 -7.11
C PRO A 293 5.61 -4.39 -8.04
N HIS A 294 6.78 -4.24 -7.45
CA HIS A 294 8.01 -3.93 -8.17
C HIS A 294 9.25 -4.54 -7.49
N ALA A 295 10.40 -4.31 -8.12
CA ALA A 295 11.70 -4.82 -7.69
C ALA A 295 11.73 -6.34 -7.42
N PRO A 296 11.16 -7.20 -8.30
CA PRO A 296 11.21 -8.64 -8.11
C PRO A 296 12.65 -9.17 -8.18
N ILE A 297 13.04 -10.00 -7.21
CA ILE A 297 14.37 -10.62 -7.16
C ILE A 297 14.30 -11.99 -6.50
N TYR A 298 15.09 -12.95 -6.98
CA TYR A 298 15.20 -14.27 -6.35
C TYR A 298 16.53 -14.38 -5.62
N PHE A 299 16.52 -14.65 -4.33
CA PHE A 299 17.73 -14.77 -3.54
C PHE A 299 17.60 -15.90 -2.53
N ASP A 300 18.62 -16.76 -2.47
CA ASP A 300 18.76 -17.82 -1.47
C ASP A 300 17.49 -18.64 -1.18
N GLY A 301 16.82 -19.10 -2.25
CA GLY A 301 15.62 -19.94 -2.14
C GLY A 301 14.29 -19.18 -2.18
N GLN A 302 14.30 -17.84 -2.06
CA GLN A 302 13.09 -17.02 -1.98
C GLN A 302 12.98 -16.03 -3.15
N TYR A 303 11.78 -15.89 -3.68
CA TYR A 303 11.36 -14.73 -4.46
C TYR A 303 10.95 -13.62 -3.51
N HIS A 304 11.53 -12.44 -3.70
CA HIS A 304 11.14 -11.21 -3.02
C HIS A 304 10.39 -10.33 -4.01
N LEU A 305 9.30 -9.73 -3.55
CA LEU A 305 8.52 -8.75 -4.30
C LEU A 305 8.20 -7.58 -3.36
N PHE A 306 8.46 -6.37 -3.81
CA PHE A 306 8.20 -5.14 -3.05
C PHE A 306 7.02 -4.42 -3.66
N TYR A 307 6.48 -3.41 -2.97
CA TYR A 307 5.37 -2.62 -3.49
C TYR A 307 5.32 -1.27 -2.78
N GLN A 308 4.84 -0.23 -3.47
CA GLN A 308 4.56 1.04 -2.80
C GLN A 308 3.44 0.83 -1.79
N HIS A 309 3.58 1.38 -0.59
CA HIS A 309 2.64 1.18 0.49
C HIS A 309 2.47 2.44 1.34
N ASN A 310 1.23 2.74 1.74
CA ASN A 310 0.96 3.69 2.82
C ASN A 310 0.54 2.93 4.09
N PRO A 311 1.37 2.90 5.14
CA PRO A 311 1.05 2.18 6.38
C PRO A 311 0.03 2.89 7.27
N LEU A 312 -0.48 4.05 6.87
CA LEU A 312 -1.40 4.87 7.69
C LEU A 312 -2.87 4.71 7.32
N GLY A 313 -3.20 4.17 6.14
CA GLY A 313 -4.59 3.98 5.76
C GLY A 313 -4.76 3.71 4.27
N PRO A 314 -5.99 3.39 3.83
CA PRO A 314 -6.29 3.01 2.45
C PRO A 314 -6.36 4.24 1.51
N PHE A 315 -5.31 5.08 1.52
CA PHE A 315 -5.15 6.24 0.66
C PHE A 315 -3.67 6.48 0.28
N PHE A 316 -3.43 7.15 -0.85
CA PHE A 316 -2.09 7.61 -1.24
C PHE A 316 -1.66 8.82 -0.39
N HIS A 317 -0.50 8.73 0.29
CA HIS A 317 0.11 9.89 0.96
C HIS A 317 1.61 9.68 1.23
N GLN A 318 1.97 8.80 2.16
CA GLN A 318 3.36 8.63 2.62
C GLN A 318 3.94 7.28 2.20
N ILE A 319 4.66 7.32 1.08
CA ILE A 319 5.08 6.10 0.38
C ILE A 319 6.29 5.44 1.04
N HIS A 320 6.08 4.18 1.39
CA HIS A 320 7.05 3.20 1.86
C HIS A 320 7.15 2.06 0.84
N TRP A 321 8.14 1.16 1.01
CA TRP A 321 8.16 -0.13 0.31
C TRP A 321 7.73 -1.25 1.26
N GLY A 322 6.57 -1.84 1.01
CA GLY A 322 6.19 -3.12 1.60
C GLY A 322 6.98 -4.28 1.00
N HIS A 323 6.91 -5.46 1.62
CA HIS A 323 7.75 -6.60 1.27
C HIS A 323 7.02 -7.93 1.42
N TRP A 324 7.00 -8.72 0.34
CA TRP A 324 6.57 -10.11 0.33
C TRP A 324 7.70 -11.05 -0.04
N VAL A 325 7.64 -12.26 0.53
CA VAL A 325 8.47 -13.39 0.10
C VAL A 325 7.64 -14.61 -0.24
N SER A 326 8.13 -15.40 -1.19
CA SER A 326 7.53 -16.66 -1.64
C SER A 326 8.60 -17.64 -2.12
N GLU A 327 8.39 -18.94 -1.91
CA GLU A 327 9.26 -19.98 -2.48
C GLU A 327 8.82 -20.41 -3.89
N ASP A 328 7.58 -20.08 -4.29
CA ASP A 328 6.90 -20.62 -5.47
C ASP A 328 6.18 -19.58 -6.34
N LEU A 329 6.37 -18.28 -6.07
CA LEU A 329 5.68 -17.14 -6.71
C LEU A 329 4.17 -17.07 -6.48
N VAL A 330 3.60 -17.96 -5.65
CA VAL A 330 2.17 -18.11 -5.46
C VAL A 330 1.79 -17.89 -4.01
N HIS A 331 2.37 -18.61 -3.07
CA HIS A 331 2.09 -18.45 -1.64
C HIS A 331 3.05 -17.41 -1.07
N TRP A 332 2.49 -16.28 -0.63
CA TRP A 332 3.26 -15.12 -0.19
C TRP A 332 3.12 -14.91 1.32
N ARG A 333 4.21 -14.46 1.94
CA ARG A 333 4.24 -14.04 3.34
C ARG A 333 4.64 -12.58 3.45
N ASP A 334 3.88 -11.84 4.25
CA ASP A 334 4.19 -10.44 4.60
C ASP A 334 5.45 -10.37 5.48
N LEU A 335 6.36 -9.45 5.14
CA LEU A 335 7.55 -9.09 5.90
C LEU A 335 7.46 -7.63 6.39
N PRO A 336 8.33 -7.21 7.34
CA PRO A 336 8.47 -5.81 7.70
C PRO A 336 8.68 -4.90 6.49
N ILE A 337 8.28 -3.63 6.62
CA ILE A 337 8.56 -2.58 5.64
C ILE A 337 10.05 -2.58 5.30
N ALA A 338 10.39 -2.72 4.01
CA ALA A 338 11.77 -2.80 3.55
C ALA A 338 12.45 -1.43 3.57
N LEU A 339 11.75 -0.39 3.09
CA LEU A 339 12.24 0.99 3.05
C LEU A 339 11.16 1.97 3.51
N ALA A 340 11.56 2.92 4.36
CA ALA A 340 10.70 3.97 4.89
C ALA A 340 11.35 5.36 4.74
N PRO A 341 10.56 6.43 4.56
CA PRO A 341 11.04 7.79 4.79
C PRO A 341 11.60 7.92 6.22
N GLU A 342 12.77 8.53 6.34
CA GLU A 342 13.48 8.70 7.61
C GLU A 342 13.98 10.14 7.76
N LYS A 343 14.48 10.47 8.95
CA LYS A 343 15.17 11.74 9.21
C LYS A 343 16.56 11.75 8.58
N ASP A 344 16.60 11.75 7.26
CA ASP A 344 17.83 11.84 6.46
C ASP A 344 17.72 12.96 5.40
N GLN A 345 18.77 13.13 4.60
CA GLN A 345 18.79 14.09 3.50
C GLN A 345 18.46 13.44 2.14
N LEU A 346 18.31 12.11 2.11
CA LEU A 346 18.16 11.35 0.89
C LEU A 346 16.70 11.28 0.48
N ALA A 347 15.85 10.72 1.34
CA ALA A 347 14.45 10.41 1.07
C ALA A 347 13.52 10.70 2.26
N PRO A 348 13.59 11.90 2.89
CA PRO A 348 12.75 12.21 4.05
C PRO A 348 11.27 12.33 3.70
N ASP A 349 10.94 12.50 2.42
CA ASP A 349 9.64 12.90 1.90
C ASP A 349 9.02 11.81 0.99
N GLY A 350 9.60 10.61 0.92
CA GLY A 350 8.99 9.51 0.18
C GLY A 350 10.00 8.56 -0.44
N ILE A 351 9.60 7.30 -0.55
CA ILE A 351 10.37 6.26 -1.23
C ILE A 351 9.50 5.68 -2.34
N TRP A 352 9.57 6.27 -3.53
CA TRP A 352 8.78 5.80 -4.68
C TRP A 352 9.47 4.64 -5.39
N SER A 353 8.81 4.13 -6.43
CA SER A 353 9.15 2.89 -7.11
C SER A 353 10.55 2.85 -7.71
N GLY A 354 10.94 1.62 -8.04
CA GLY A 354 12.22 1.29 -8.66
C GLY A 354 12.36 -0.22 -8.89
N SER A 355 13.57 -0.73 -8.75
CA SER A 355 13.92 -2.10 -9.13
C SER A 355 14.94 -2.74 -8.19
N ALA A 356 15.15 -4.05 -8.35
CA ALA A 356 16.18 -4.79 -7.64
C ALA A 356 17.19 -5.37 -8.63
N THR A 357 18.44 -5.50 -8.20
CA THR A 357 19.49 -6.22 -8.95
C THR A 357 20.53 -6.77 -7.99
N TYR A 358 21.60 -7.35 -8.52
CA TYR A 358 22.73 -7.84 -7.73
C TYR A 358 23.93 -6.92 -7.84
N ASP A 359 24.65 -6.78 -6.72
CA ASP A 359 25.95 -6.12 -6.71
C ASP A 359 27.07 -6.98 -7.31
N ALA A 360 28.32 -6.51 -7.16
CA ALA A 360 29.50 -7.21 -7.67
C ALA A 360 29.67 -8.60 -7.03
N ASP A 361 29.29 -8.75 -5.76
CA ASP A 361 29.42 -9.96 -4.96
C ASP A 361 28.21 -10.89 -5.07
N GLY A 362 27.19 -10.48 -5.84
CA GLY A 362 25.97 -11.26 -6.03
C GLY A 362 24.93 -11.05 -4.93
N LEU A 363 25.07 -10.00 -4.12
CA LEU A 363 24.10 -9.67 -3.07
C LEU A 363 22.98 -8.77 -3.59
N PRO A 364 21.73 -8.95 -3.11
CA PRO A 364 20.60 -8.11 -3.48
C PRO A 364 20.79 -6.65 -3.08
N VAL A 365 20.43 -5.76 -4.00
CA VAL A 365 20.34 -4.33 -3.78
C VAL A 365 19.06 -3.76 -4.40
N LEU A 366 18.52 -2.70 -3.81
CA LEU A 366 17.32 -2.01 -4.28
C LEU A 366 17.70 -0.63 -4.81
N PHE A 367 17.27 -0.31 -6.03
CA PHE A 367 17.30 1.03 -6.57
C PHE A 367 15.89 1.62 -6.48
N PHE A 368 15.78 2.84 -5.98
CA PHE A 368 14.48 3.48 -5.74
C PHE A 368 14.54 4.96 -6.08
N THR A 369 13.38 5.57 -6.24
CA THR A 369 13.30 7.03 -6.37
C THR A 369 13.16 7.66 -5.00
N ALA A 370 14.16 8.43 -4.60
CA ALA A 370 14.19 9.17 -3.36
C ALA A 370 13.47 10.51 -3.50
N GLY A 371 12.46 10.73 -2.67
CA GLY A 371 11.70 11.98 -2.55
C GLY A 371 12.25 12.89 -1.47
N ASN A 372 12.62 14.10 -1.85
CA ASN A 372 13.06 15.16 -0.92
C ASN A 372 12.52 16.52 -1.39
N ASP A 373 11.43 16.98 -0.77
CA ASP A 373 10.73 18.21 -1.16
C ASP A 373 11.52 19.49 -0.85
N SER A 374 12.59 19.39 -0.05
CA SER A 374 13.53 20.49 0.16
C SER A 374 14.61 20.61 -0.94
N ALA A 375 14.73 19.61 -1.81
CA ALA A 375 15.69 19.58 -2.91
C ALA A 375 15.08 20.05 -4.25
N SER A 376 15.94 20.43 -5.20
CA SER A 376 15.52 20.78 -6.57
C SER A 376 16.46 20.13 -7.60
N PRO A 377 16.00 19.13 -8.37
CA PRO A 377 14.66 18.52 -8.32
C PRO A 377 14.43 17.71 -7.04
N ASN A 378 13.17 17.43 -6.69
CA ASN A 378 12.81 16.66 -5.49
C ASN A 378 12.86 15.14 -5.70
N GLN A 379 13.23 14.68 -6.89
CA GLN A 379 13.32 13.26 -7.27
C GLN A 379 14.76 12.93 -7.68
N SER A 380 15.29 11.82 -7.16
CA SER A 380 16.61 11.29 -7.52
C SER A 380 16.67 9.78 -7.41
N VAL A 381 17.61 9.13 -8.09
CA VAL A 381 17.82 7.67 -7.96
C VAL A 381 18.76 7.41 -6.79
N ALA A 382 18.33 6.53 -5.88
CA ALA A 382 19.07 6.10 -4.71
C ALA A 382 19.20 4.58 -4.66
N LEU A 383 19.98 4.09 -3.69
CA LEU A 383 20.33 2.68 -3.52
C LEU A 383 20.23 2.26 -2.06
N ALA A 384 19.71 1.05 -1.81
CA ALA A 384 19.82 0.38 -0.52
C ALA A 384 20.46 -1.00 -0.70
N ARG A 385 21.31 -1.40 0.25
CA ARG A 385 21.97 -2.71 0.27
C ARG A 385 21.36 -3.61 1.32
N SER A 386 21.17 -4.88 0.98
CA SER A 386 20.79 -5.89 1.96
C SER A 386 21.88 -6.04 3.02
N THR A 387 21.48 -6.48 4.20
CA THR A 387 22.39 -6.73 5.32
C THR A 387 22.78 -8.20 5.48
N TYR A 388 22.39 -9.04 4.52
CA TYR A 388 22.63 -10.49 4.47
C TYR A 388 24.08 -10.90 4.77
N SER A 389 25.07 -10.14 4.31
CA SER A 389 26.49 -10.45 4.60
C SER A 389 26.86 -10.34 6.08
N ARG A 390 26.03 -9.68 6.90
CA ARG A 390 26.21 -9.49 8.34
C ARG A 390 25.34 -10.41 9.18
N ASP A 391 24.11 -10.70 8.76
CA ASP A 391 23.13 -11.46 9.54
C ASP A 391 22.75 -12.83 8.95
N GLY A 392 23.00 -13.06 7.66
CA GLY A 392 22.62 -14.28 6.94
C GLY A 392 21.11 -14.45 6.77
N ASP A 393 20.31 -13.38 6.88
CA ASP A 393 18.85 -13.48 6.80
C ASP A 393 18.36 -13.45 5.35
N SER A 394 18.01 -14.63 4.83
CA SER A 394 17.47 -14.81 3.49
C SER A 394 16.11 -14.15 3.29
N ASN A 395 15.42 -13.69 4.35
CA ASN A 395 14.20 -12.86 4.21
C ASN A 395 14.52 -11.42 3.81
N LEU A 396 15.77 -10.97 3.96
CA LEU A 396 16.20 -9.61 3.63
C LEU A 396 15.36 -8.53 4.34
N VAL A 397 15.08 -8.70 5.64
CA VAL A 397 14.23 -7.76 6.40
C VAL A 397 14.91 -6.42 6.70
N HIS A 398 16.23 -6.34 6.51
CA HIS A 398 17.03 -5.17 6.86
C HIS A 398 17.86 -4.66 5.68
N TRP A 399 17.70 -3.36 5.39
CA TRP A 399 18.35 -2.65 4.29
C TRP A 399 19.08 -1.40 4.79
N VAL A 400 20.23 -1.10 4.20
CA VAL A 400 21.00 0.11 4.51
C VAL A 400 21.03 1.00 3.26
N LYS A 401 20.36 2.16 3.34
CA LYS A 401 20.40 3.19 2.30
C LYS A 401 21.83 3.72 2.15
N HIS A 402 22.26 3.89 0.90
CA HIS A 402 23.44 4.68 0.60
C HIS A 402 23.16 6.15 0.96
N ALA A 403 24.12 6.83 1.58
CA ALA A 403 23.87 8.15 2.19
C ALA A 403 23.47 9.24 1.17
N GLU A 404 24.00 9.16 -0.05
CA GLU A 404 23.83 10.17 -1.10
C GLU A 404 23.07 9.60 -2.31
N PRO A 405 22.36 10.44 -3.07
CA PRO A 405 21.74 10.02 -4.32
C PRO A 405 22.80 9.61 -5.35
N LEU A 406 22.51 8.57 -6.13
CA LEU A 406 23.39 8.05 -7.17
C LEU A 406 23.22 8.77 -8.51
N ILE A 407 21.99 9.13 -8.84
CA ILE A 407 21.67 9.88 -10.07
C ILE A 407 20.78 11.05 -9.70
N VAL A 408 21.34 12.26 -9.82
CA VAL A 408 20.61 13.51 -9.68
C VAL A 408 20.37 14.09 -11.08
N GLN A 409 19.10 14.35 -11.40
CA GLN A 409 18.74 14.93 -12.68
C GLN A 409 19.33 16.33 -12.85
N LYS A 410 19.95 16.58 -14.01
CA LYS A 410 20.45 17.90 -14.40
C LYS A 410 19.54 18.50 -15.46
N LYS A 411 19.52 19.83 -15.58
CA LYS A 411 18.82 20.50 -16.69
C LYS A 411 19.36 19.98 -18.03
N GLY A 412 18.44 19.70 -18.96
CA GLY A 412 18.75 19.05 -20.24
C GLY A 412 18.76 17.52 -20.20
N MET A 413 18.56 16.90 -19.04
CA MET A 413 18.32 15.46 -18.90
C MET A 413 16.82 15.20 -18.74
N GLY A 414 16.11 15.14 -19.86
CA GLY A 414 14.65 15.00 -19.86
C GLY A 414 13.91 16.20 -19.27
N VAL A 415 12.64 16.00 -18.93
CA VAL A 415 11.77 17.01 -18.30
C VAL A 415 12.17 17.19 -16.84
N PHE A 416 12.68 18.37 -16.50
CA PHE A 416 13.22 18.65 -15.17
C PHE A 416 12.12 18.61 -14.10
N GLY A 417 12.30 17.77 -13.08
CA GLY A 417 11.32 17.52 -12.01
C GLY A 417 10.54 16.21 -12.18
N ASP A 418 10.53 15.62 -13.38
CA ASP A 418 9.96 14.31 -13.65
C ASP A 418 11.08 13.31 -13.94
N PHE A 419 11.53 12.60 -12.90
CA PHE A 419 12.70 11.73 -12.96
C PHE A 419 12.61 10.61 -11.91
N ARG A 420 12.04 9.47 -12.29
CA ARG A 420 11.68 8.41 -11.34
C ARG A 420 11.69 7.01 -11.94
N ASP A 421 11.46 6.03 -11.08
CA ASP A 421 11.26 4.62 -11.37
C ASP A 421 12.49 3.94 -12.03
N PRO A 422 13.64 3.89 -11.35
CA PRO A 422 14.84 3.28 -11.91
C PRO A 422 14.65 1.79 -12.14
N PHE A 423 14.85 1.33 -13.39
CA PHE A 423 14.98 -0.09 -13.73
C PHE A 423 16.44 -0.44 -14.02
N VAL A 424 17.06 -1.21 -13.13
CA VAL A 424 18.49 -1.50 -13.17
C VAL A 424 18.76 -2.97 -13.46
N TRP A 425 19.63 -3.24 -14.43
CA TRP A 425 20.10 -4.60 -14.72
C TRP A 425 21.62 -4.65 -14.80
N LYS A 426 22.16 -5.83 -14.49
CA LYS A 426 23.58 -6.16 -14.60
C LYS A 426 23.80 -7.00 -15.85
N ASP A 427 24.84 -6.68 -16.61
CA ASP A 427 25.40 -7.60 -17.61
C ASP A 427 26.93 -7.67 -17.51
N HIS A 428 27.59 -8.32 -18.47
CA HIS A 428 29.05 -8.47 -18.48
C HIS A 428 29.85 -7.16 -18.59
N ASP A 429 29.25 -6.10 -19.13
CA ASP A 429 29.87 -4.79 -19.35
C ASP A 429 29.63 -3.84 -18.17
N GLY A 430 28.91 -4.26 -17.13
CA GLY A 430 28.60 -3.46 -15.94
C GLY A 430 27.11 -3.41 -15.63
N TRP A 431 26.67 -2.27 -15.10
CA TRP A 431 25.28 -2.01 -14.75
C TRP A 431 24.70 -0.93 -15.64
N PHE A 432 23.41 -1.08 -15.94
CA PHE A 432 22.65 -0.15 -16.76
C PHE A 432 21.35 0.17 -16.05
N ALA A 433 20.87 1.40 -16.24
CA ALA A 433 19.63 1.86 -15.64
C ALA A 433 18.77 2.57 -16.68
N LEU A 434 17.46 2.35 -16.62
CA LEU A 434 16.45 3.23 -17.20
C LEU A 434 15.84 4.08 -16.10
N VAL A 435 15.53 5.33 -16.38
CA VAL A 435 14.76 6.22 -15.50
C VAL A 435 13.65 6.88 -16.32
N GLY A 436 12.42 6.81 -15.83
CA GLY A 436 11.25 7.43 -16.43
C GLY A 436 11.32 8.95 -16.39
N SER A 437 11.03 9.59 -17.53
CA SER A 437 10.97 11.04 -17.70
C SER A 437 10.20 11.37 -18.98
N GLY A 438 10.37 12.58 -19.51
CA GLY A 438 9.97 12.97 -20.86
C GLY A 438 11.09 13.71 -21.58
N ILE A 439 10.90 14.03 -22.86
CA ILE A 439 11.69 14.98 -23.62
C ILE A 439 10.79 16.18 -23.95
N GLU A 440 11.25 17.38 -23.59
CA GLU A 440 10.47 18.61 -23.76
C GLU A 440 9.95 18.78 -25.20
N GLY A 441 8.62 18.80 -25.36
CA GLY A 441 7.97 18.96 -26.66
C GLY A 441 7.89 17.71 -27.53
N GLU A 442 8.50 16.59 -27.12
CA GLU A 442 8.54 15.34 -27.90
C GLU A 442 7.69 14.21 -27.29
N GLY A 443 7.66 14.08 -25.95
CA GLY A 443 6.85 13.08 -25.25
C GLY A 443 7.60 12.29 -24.19
N GLY A 444 6.94 11.31 -23.58
CA GLY A 444 7.52 10.44 -22.55
C GLY A 444 8.77 9.69 -23.04
N ALA A 445 9.70 9.40 -22.13
CA ALA A 445 10.97 8.79 -22.46
C ALA A 445 11.56 7.93 -21.33
N ALA A 446 12.30 6.89 -21.72
CA ALA A 446 13.15 6.11 -20.84
C ALA A 446 14.59 6.61 -20.98
N LEU A 447 15.10 7.32 -19.97
CA LEU A 447 16.47 7.84 -19.93
C LEU A 447 17.46 6.74 -19.55
N ALA A 448 18.56 6.62 -20.28
CA ALA A 448 19.51 5.53 -20.13
C ALA A 448 20.81 5.96 -19.44
N PHE A 449 21.30 5.09 -18.57
CA PHE A 449 22.54 5.29 -17.82
C PHE A 449 23.39 4.02 -17.79
N ALA A 450 24.70 4.18 -17.69
CA ALA A 450 25.65 3.08 -17.54
C ALA A 450 26.62 3.34 -16.37
N SER A 451 27.03 2.27 -15.69
CA SER A 451 27.95 2.29 -14.56
C SER A 451 28.84 1.05 -14.52
N GLN A 452 30.06 1.21 -14.01
CA GLN A 452 31.02 0.11 -13.78
C GLN A 452 31.08 -0.32 -12.30
N ASP A 453 30.41 0.40 -11.40
CA ASP A 453 30.52 0.20 -9.96
C ASP A 453 29.19 0.39 -9.21
N MET A 454 28.10 0.61 -9.95
CA MET A 454 26.74 0.92 -9.47
C MET A 454 26.59 2.27 -8.75
N LEU A 455 27.69 2.99 -8.53
CA LEU A 455 27.70 4.22 -7.76
C LEU A 455 27.82 5.43 -8.69
N ASN A 456 28.70 5.33 -9.69
CA ASN A 456 28.99 6.38 -10.64
C ASN A 456 28.28 6.09 -11.97
N TRP A 457 27.29 6.92 -12.30
CA TRP A 457 26.43 6.72 -13.47
C TRP A 457 26.70 7.76 -14.55
N THR A 458 26.81 7.30 -15.80
CA THR A 458 26.95 8.14 -16.99
C THR A 458 25.64 8.14 -17.75
N TYR A 459 25.05 9.33 -17.96
CA TYR A 459 23.89 9.50 -18.82
C TYR A 459 24.28 9.32 -20.29
N THR A 460 23.58 8.46 -21.02
CA THR A 460 23.88 8.15 -22.42
C THR A 460 22.83 8.66 -23.41
N GLY A 461 21.81 9.38 -22.94
CA GLY A 461 20.66 9.80 -23.73
C GLY A 461 19.40 9.00 -23.38
N SER A 462 18.38 9.06 -24.23
CA SER A 462 17.19 8.21 -24.09
C SER A 462 17.46 6.84 -24.71
N LEU A 463 17.12 5.76 -23.99
CA LEU A 463 17.00 4.44 -24.59
C LEU A 463 15.95 4.49 -25.71
N PHE A 464 14.80 5.09 -25.38
CA PHE A 464 13.66 5.25 -26.27
C PHE A 464 12.78 6.42 -25.82
N LYS A 465 12.01 6.99 -26.74
CA LYS A 465 11.08 8.09 -26.49
C LYS A 465 9.84 7.98 -27.37
N ALA A 466 8.73 8.52 -26.89
CA ALA A 466 7.50 8.69 -27.66
C ALA A 466 7.69 9.71 -28.79
N ASP A 467 6.84 9.58 -29.81
CA ASP A 467 6.48 10.68 -30.70
C ASP A 467 5.06 11.11 -30.34
N ILE A 468 4.92 12.09 -29.44
CA ILE A 468 3.60 12.53 -28.94
C ILE A 468 2.75 13.23 -30.02
N GLN A 469 3.36 13.68 -31.12
CA GLN A 469 2.61 14.25 -32.24
C GLN A 469 1.90 13.16 -33.03
N LYS A 470 2.52 11.98 -33.13
CA LYS A 470 1.95 10.81 -33.80
C LYS A 470 1.06 9.99 -32.87
N PHE A 471 1.47 9.81 -31.61
CA PHE A 471 0.81 8.98 -30.61
C PHE A 471 0.58 9.79 -29.31
N PRO A 472 -0.39 10.71 -29.30
CA PRO A 472 -0.58 11.63 -28.16
C PRO A 472 -0.93 10.93 -26.84
N TYR A 473 -1.55 9.74 -26.91
CA TYR A 473 -1.88 8.91 -25.76
C TYR A 473 -0.64 8.38 -25.01
N LEU A 474 0.56 8.46 -25.61
CA LEU A 474 1.81 8.10 -24.92
C LEU A 474 2.32 9.18 -23.95
N GLY A 475 1.60 10.30 -23.82
CA GLY A 475 1.81 11.27 -22.76
C GLY A 475 3.13 12.03 -22.82
N PRO A 476 3.25 13.10 -22.02
CA PRO A 476 4.48 13.86 -21.89
C PRO A 476 5.57 13.14 -21.09
N ILE A 477 5.21 12.22 -20.19
CA ILE A 477 6.10 11.55 -19.23
C ILE A 477 5.83 10.04 -19.27
N TRP A 478 6.87 9.23 -19.09
CA TRP A 478 6.75 7.79 -18.84
C TRP A 478 7.20 7.44 -17.42
N GLU A 479 6.45 6.57 -16.78
CA GLU A 479 6.76 5.89 -15.53
C GLU A 479 7.17 4.45 -15.80
N LEU A 480 7.90 3.89 -14.83
CA LEU A 480 8.22 2.46 -14.74
C LEU A 480 8.73 1.83 -16.06
N PRO A 481 9.80 2.38 -16.69
CA PRO A 481 10.37 1.77 -17.88
C PRO A 481 11.02 0.42 -17.55
N VAL A 482 10.59 -0.67 -18.18
CA VAL A 482 11.12 -2.03 -17.94
C VAL A 482 11.64 -2.62 -19.26
N LEU A 483 12.83 -3.22 -19.21
CA LEU A 483 13.45 -3.87 -20.38
C LEU A 483 13.77 -5.34 -20.08
N LEU A 484 13.12 -6.27 -20.80
CA LEU A 484 13.32 -7.72 -20.62
C LEU A 484 13.79 -8.38 -21.92
N PRO A 485 14.74 -9.34 -21.87
CA PRO A 485 15.13 -10.10 -23.05
C PRO A 485 14.02 -11.09 -23.45
N LEU A 486 13.67 -11.17 -24.74
CA LEU A 486 12.64 -12.11 -25.24
C LEU A 486 13.21 -13.37 -25.90
N GLY A 487 14.52 -13.41 -26.14
CA GLY A 487 15.18 -14.48 -26.91
C GLY A 487 15.39 -14.08 -28.36
N SER A 488 15.66 -15.04 -29.24
CA SER A 488 15.89 -14.78 -30.66
C SER A 488 14.65 -15.09 -31.49
N ASP A 489 14.38 -14.26 -32.50
CA ASP A 489 13.35 -14.56 -33.50
C ASP A 489 13.80 -15.68 -34.46
N LYS A 490 12.93 -16.05 -35.40
CA LYS A 490 13.21 -17.07 -36.43
C LYS A 490 14.40 -16.75 -37.35
N LEU A 491 14.82 -15.48 -37.40
CA LEU A 491 15.99 -15.03 -38.16
C LEU A 491 17.27 -14.99 -37.31
N GLY A 492 17.19 -15.39 -36.03
CA GLY A 492 18.30 -15.37 -35.08
C GLY A 492 18.60 -13.99 -34.51
N VAL A 493 17.69 -13.01 -34.66
CA VAL A 493 17.86 -11.67 -34.10
C VAL A 493 17.39 -11.67 -32.65
N ASN A 494 18.26 -11.26 -31.72
CA ASN A 494 17.90 -11.11 -30.31
C ASN A 494 16.90 -9.96 -30.12
N LYS A 495 15.75 -10.30 -29.54
CA LYS A 495 14.64 -9.39 -29.24
C LYS A 495 14.56 -9.07 -27.76
N HIS A 496 14.05 -7.88 -27.49
CA HIS A 496 13.75 -7.37 -26.16
C HIS A 496 12.33 -6.82 -26.14
N LEU A 497 11.73 -6.83 -24.96
CA LEU A 497 10.47 -6.21 -24.61
C LEU A 497 10.77 -4.93 -23.83
N LEU A 498 10.30 -3.79 -24.32
CA LEU A 498 10.27 -2.53 -23.57
C LEU A 498 8.83 -2.28 -23.13
N LEU A 499 8.59 -2.11 -21.84
CA LEU A 499 7.29 -1.76 -21.23
C LEU A 499 7.40 -0.38 -20.57
N VAL A 500 6.35 0.43 -20.65
CA VAL A 500 6.25 1.74 -20.01
C VAL A 500 4.81 2.04 -19.59
N SER A 501 4.63 2.92 -18.62
CA SER A 501 3.32 3.52 -18.30
C SER A 501 3.31 5.03 -18.56
N PRO A 502 2.56 5.52 -19.56
CA PRO A 502 2.40 6.95 -19.79
C PRO A 502 1.65 7.67 -18.68
N VAL A 503 2.08 8.89 -18.36
CA VAL A 503 1.36 9.78 -17.43
C VAL A 503 1.40 11.23 -17.88
N GLY A 504 0.53 12.03 -17.26
CA GLY A 504 0.39 13.45 -17.52
C GLY A 504 -0.70 13.75 -18.55
N LYS A 505 -0.79 15.03 -18.96
CA LYS A 505 -1.91 15.51 -19.75
C LYS A 505 -2.01 14.78 -21.09
N GLY A 506 -3.16 14.15 -21.35
CA GLY A 506 -3.46 13.44 -22.58
C GLY A 506 -2.88 12.03 -22.67
N ALA A 507 -2.17 11.59 -21.62
CA ALA A 507 -1.69 10.23 -21.51
C ALA A 507 -2.85 9.26 -21.25
N ASP A 508 -2.77 8.09 -21.86
CA ASP A 508 -3.54 6.91 -21.50
C ASP A 508 -2.71 6.08 -20.54
N VAL A 509 -3.17 5.90 -19.31
CA VAL A 509 -2.36 5.31 -18.23
C VAL A 509 -2.54 3.80 -18.26
N GLU A 510 -1.78 3.17 -19.15
CA GLU A 510 -1.78 1.73 -19.38
C GLU A 510 -0.35 1.20 -19.49
N VAL A 511 -0.19 -0.12 -19.59
CA VAL A 511 1.09 -0.71 -19.99
C VAL A 511 1.19 -0.84 -21.50
N PHE A 512 1.94 0.08 -22.10
CA PHE A 512 2.33 0.00 -23.50
C PHE A 512 3.66 -0.73 -23.65
N TYR A 513 3.80 -1.45 -24.76
CA TYR A 513 5.01 -2.18 -25.07
C TYR A 513 5.44 -2.08 -26.52
N TRP A 514 6.74 -2.34 -26.71
CA TRP A 514 7.35 -2.63 -28.00
C TRP A 514 8.20 -3.88 -27.90
N THR A 515 8.19 -4.68 -28.97
CA THR A 515 9.24 -5.66 -29.24
C THR A 515 10.26 -5.05 -30.19
N GLY A 516 11.54 -5.36 -29.99
CA GLY A 516 12.59 -4.76 -30.81
C GLY A 516 13.98 -5.24 -30.45
N LYS A 517 14.98 -4.57 -31.01
CA LYS A 517 16.39 -4.85 -30.78
C LYS A 517 16.98 -3.81 -29.82
N LEU A 518 17.71 -4.28 -28.82
CA LEU A 518 18.62 -3.44 -28.05
C LEU A 518 19.93 -3.26 -28.82
N ASP A 519 20.25 -2.03 -29.20
CA ASP A 519 21.59 -1.64 -29.62
C ASP A 519 22.42 -1.32 -28.37
N LYS A 520 23.16 -2.33 -27.89
CA LYS A 520 24.00 -2.21 -26.70
C LYS A 520 25.12 -1.17 -26.85
N GLN A 521 25.61 -0.93 -28.08
CA GLN A 521 26.73 -0.01 -28.27
C GLN A 521 26.32 1.44 -28.03
N ASN A 522 25.12 1.81 -28.49
CA ASN A 522 24.58 3.16 -28.32
C ASN A 522 23.60 3.26 -27.13
N LEU A 523 23.33 2.13 -26.46
CA LEU A 523 22.31 1.97 -25.44
C LEU A 523 20.96 2.56 -25.88
N SER A 524 20.47 2.10 -27.03
CA SER A 524 19.20 2.53 -27.64
C SER A 524 18.33 1.35 -28.04
N PHE A 525 17.01 1.56 -28.07
CA PHE A 525 16.04 0.56 -28.47
C PHE A 525 15.50 0.85 -29.87
N ILE A 526 15.56 -0.17 -30.75
CA ILE A 526 15.07 -0.11 -32.11
C ILE A 526 13.80 -0.97 -32.18
N PRO A 527 12.60 -0.36 -32.19
CA PRO A 527 11.37 -1.12 -32.19
C PRO A 527 11.13 -1.78 -33.55
N ASP A 528 10.48 -2.94 -33.56
CA ASP A 528 10.08 -3.62 -34.79
C ASP A 528 8.93 -2.91 -35.50
N GLN A 529 8.13 -2.14 -34.75
CA GLN A 529 7.03 -1.31 -35.23
C GLN A 529 7.01 0.01 -34.47
N GLU A 530 6.67 1.12 -35.14
CA GLU A 530 6.65 2.43 -34.49
C GLU A 530 5.53 2.56 -33.46
N GLU A 531 4.33 2.07 -33.80
CA GLU A 531 3.17 2.16 -32.91
C GLU A 531 3.28 1.13 -31.78
N PRO A 532 3.15 1.57 -30.50
CA PRO A 532 3.13 0.65 -29.37
C PRO A 532 1.94 -0.31 -29.45
N GLN A 533 2.01 -1.35 -28.63
CA GLN A 533 0.90 -2.25 -28.39
C GLN A 533 0.53 -2.22 -26.90
N LEU A 534 -0.75 -2.37 -26.59
CA LEU A 534 -1.21 -2.61 -25.22
C LEU A 534 -1.00 -4.08 -24.85
N ILE A 535 -0.42 -4.39 -23.70
CA ILE A 535 -0.30 -5.78 -23.23
C ILE A 535 -1.65 -6.30 -22.69
N ASP A 536 -2.37 -5.43 -22.01
CA ASP A 536 -3.71 -5.62 -21.46
C ASP A 536 -4.66 -4.59 -22.09
N VAL A 537 -5.89 -4.99 -22.38
CA VAL A 537 -6.89 -4.11 -23.01
C VAL A 537 -8.00 -3.67 -22.06
N GLY A 538 -7.90 -4.00 -20.77
CA GLY A 538 -8.78 -3.49 -19.73
C GLY A 538 -8.38 -2.09 -19.29
N ASP A 539 -9.34 -1.17 -19.34
CA ASP A 539 -9.14 0.26 -19.08
C ASP A 539 -8.81 0.54 -17.59
N PHE A 540 -7.67 1.17 -17.38
CA PHE A 540 -7.11 1.70 -16.14
C PHE A 540 -6.97 0.67 -15.02
N HIS A 541 -6.62 -0.58 -15.34
CA HIS A 541 -6.41 -1.62 -14.32
C HIS A 541 -5.02 -2.23 -14.35
N PHE A 542 -4.52 -2.64 -15.51
CA PHE A 542 -3.19 -3.24 -15.65
C PHE A 542 -2.19 -2.11 -15.92
N THR A 543 -1.61 -1.58 -14.84
CA THR A 543 -0.66 -0.45 -14.93
C THR A 543 0.61 -0.73 -14.14
N GLY A 544 1.59 0.17 -14.26
CA GLY A 544 2.81 0.13 -13.46
C GLY A 544 3.62 -1.17 -13.60
N PRO A 545 4.26 -1.40 -14.75
CA PRO A 545 4.95 -2.66 -15.02
C PRO A 545 6.24 -2.79 -14.21
N SER A 546 6.50 -4.00 -13.75
CA SER A 546 7.80 -4.45 -13.26
C SER A 546 8.11 -5.82 -13.84
N GLY A 547 9.36 -6.27 -13.75
CA GLY A 547 9.67 -7.61 -14.21
C GLY A 547 11.07 -8.11 -13.89
N MET A 548 11.23 -9.42 -14.02
CA MET A 548 12.49 -10.12 -13.82
C MET A 548 12.69 -11.20 -14.88
N VAL A 549 13.94 -11.63 -15.03
CA VAL A 549 14.26 -12.95 -15.58
C VAL A 549 14.37 -13.90 -14.40
N ASP A 550 13.47 -14.88 -14.31
CA ASP A 550 13.51 -15.90 -13.26
C ASP A 550 14.80 -16.71 -13.39
N PRO A 551 15.72 -16.67 -12.40
CA PRO A 551 16.98 -17.39 -12.50
C PRO A 551 16.79 -18.91 -12.42
N LYS A 552 15.64 -19.41 -11.94
CA LYS A 552 15.37 -20.86 -11.86
C LYS A 552 14.97 -21.44 -13.21
N THR A 553 14.13 -20.75 -13.98
CA THR A 553 13.59 -21.29 -15.24
C THR A 553 14.00 -20.52 -16.50
N GLY A 554 14.50 -19.29 -16.36
CA GLY A 554 14.76 -18.39 -17.49
C GLY A 554 13.51 -17.76 -18.11
N ARG A 555 12.32 -17.94 -17.50
CA ARG A 555 11.10 -17.22 -17.88
C ARG A 555 11.25 -15.73 -17.58
N LYS A 556 10.58 -14.90 -18.38
CA LYS A 556 10.49 -13.46 -18.13
C LYS A 556 9.15 -13.24 -17.47
N ILE A 557 9.17 -12.75 -16.24
CA ILE A 557 7.98 -12.61 -15.43
C ILE A 557 7.70 -11.11 -15.28
N VAL A 558 6.48 -10.71 -15.62
CA VAL A 558 5.98 -9.34 -15.48
C VAL A 558 4.99 -9.30 -14.32
N PHE A 559 5.06 -8.23 -13.54
CA PHE A 559 4.15 -7.90 -12.45
C PHE A 559 3.57 -6.51 -12.70
N THR A 560 2.35 -6.29 -12.22
CA THR A 560 1.63 -5.02 -12.34
C THR A 560 0.75 -4.78 -11.13
N ILE A 561 0.36 -3.54 -10.92
CA ILE A 561 -0.84 -3.26 -10.13
C ILE A 561 -2.08 -3.66 -10.94
N ALA A 562 -3.09 -4.13 -10.22
CA ALA A 562 -4.48 -4.18 -10.63
C ALA A 562 -5.25 -3.06 -9.91
N GLN A 563 -5.37 -1.91 -10.56
CA GLN A 563 -5.95 -0.71 -9.93
C GLN A 563 -7.42 -0.91 -9.56
N GLY A 564 -7.80 -0.29 -8.44
CA GLY A 564 -9.17 -0.25 -7.95
C GLY A 564 -9.92 0.93 -8.57
N ASP A 565 -11.24 0.84 -8.59
CA ASP A 565 -12.14 1.88 -9.13
C ASP A 565 -13.10 2.41 -8.04
N ARG A 566 -12.73 2.20 -6.76
CA ARG A 566 -13.56 2.59 -5.62
C ARG A 566 -13.41 4.07 -5.31
N THR A 567 -14.40 4.61 -4.63
CA THR A 567 -14.29 5.95 -4.05
C THR A 567 -13.52 5.88 -2.74
N SER A 568 -12.96 7.01 -2.31
CA SER A 568 -12.29 7.13 -1.01
C SER A 568 -13.18 6.74 0.18
N GLU A 569 -14.50 6.94 0.08
CA GLU A 569 -15.46 6.45 1.08
C GLU A 569 -15.53 4.93 1.13
N LEU A 570 -15.58 4.27 -0.02
CA LEU A 570 -15.60 2.80 -0.08
C LEU A 570 -14.26 2.20 0.32
N GLU A 571 -13.15 2.88 0.01
CA GLU A 571 -11.80 2.51 0.46
C GLU A 571 -11.65 2.66 1.98
N TYR A 572 -12.21 3.73 2.56
CA TYR A 572 -12.28 3.89 4.01
C TYR A 572 -13.02 2.72 4.66
N GLN A 573 -14.20 2.38 4.13
CA GLN A 573 -15.07 1.30 4.61
C GLN A 573 -14.48 -0.11 4.38
N SER A 574 -13.67 -0.30 3.35
CA SER A 574 -12.98 -1.59 3.11
C SER A 574 -11.70 -1.71 3.96
N GLY A 575 -11.05 -0.61 4.31
CA GLY A 575 -9.75 -0.60 4.97
C GLY A 575 -8.58 -1.10 4.13
N TRP A 576 -8.78 -1.23 2.81
CA TRP A 576 -7.74 -1.56 1.85
C TRP A 576 -8.03 -0.95 0.48
N ALA A 577 -6.96 -0.67 -0.27
CA ALA A 577 -7.05 -0.17 -1.64
C ALA A 577 -6.00 -0.86 -2.54
N HIS A 578 -6.46 -1.25 -3.73
CA HIS A 578 -5.69 -1.90 -4.80
C HIS A 578 -5.14 -3.30 -4.45
N ASN A 579 -4.57 -3.98 -5.45
CA ASN A 579 -3.89 -5.27 -5.35
C ASN A 579 -2.91 -5.41 -6.53
N GLY A 580 -2.04 -6.42 -6.51
CA GLY A 580 -1.27 -6.82 -7.69
C GLY A 580 -2.14 -7.57 -8.70
N GLY A 581 -1.78 -7.50 -9.98
CA GLY A 581 -2.25 -8.46 -10.99
C GLY A 581 -1.56 -9.82 -10.83
N LEU A 582 -2.01 -10.83 -11.56
CA LEU A 582 -1.32 -12.13 -11.59
C LEU A 582 0.06 -12.00 -12.24
N PRO A 583 1.10 -12.73 -11.75
CA PRO A 583 2.39 -12.76 -12.42
C PRO A 583 2.25 -13.39 -13.82
N LEU A 584 2.81 -12.71 -14.83
CA LEU A 584 2.71 -13.13 -16.23
C LEU A 584 4.05 -13.59 -16.79
N SER A 585 4.10 -14.78 -17.35
CA SER A 585 5.20 -15.22 -18.20
C SER A 585 5.05 -14.63 -19.61
N VAL A 586 6.05 -13.87 -20.04
CA VAL A 586 6.11 -13.28 -21.39
C VAL A 586 7.16 -13.94 -22.26
N TYR A 587 6.86 -14.14 -23.54
CA TYR A 587 7.73 -14.84 -24.49
C TYR A 587 7.55 -14.36 -25.93
N LEU A 588 8.54 -14.61 -26.78
CA LEU A 588 8.43 -14.34 -28.21
C LEU A 588 7.74 -15.53 -28.90
N ARG A 589 6.63 -15.27 -29.59
CA ARG A 589 5.92 -16.29 -30.36
C ARG A 589 6.60 -16.52 -31.71
N ASP A 590 6.28 -17.67 -32.30
CA ASP A 590 6.75 -18.08 -33.63
C ASP A 590 6.34 -17.12 -34.76
N ASP A 591 5.25 -16.37 -34.60
CA ASP A 591 4.78 -15.36 -35.55
C ASP A 591 5.42 -13.97 -35.31
N GLY A 592 6.32 -13.86 -34.32
CA GLY A 592 7.00 -12.62 -33.95
C GLY A 592 6.22 -11.72 -33.00
N ARG A 593 4.99 -12.09 -32.60
CA ARG A 593 4.21 -11.33 -31.61
C ARG A 593 4.64 -11.67 -30.18
N LEU A 594 4.30 -10.80 -29.23
CA LEU A 594 4.42 -11.08 -27.82
C LEU A 594 3.40 -12.14 -27.42
N GLY A 595 3.86 -13.17 -26.72
CA GLY A 595 3.03 -14.14 -26.03
C GLY A 595 2.98 -13.82 -24.55
N ILE A 596 1.79 -13.94 -23.96
CA ILE A 596 1.56 -13.71 -22.54
C ILE A 596 0.73 -14.85 -21.97
N GLU A 597 1.10 -15.37 -20.82
CA GLU A 597 0.35 -16.39 -20.08
C GLU A 597 0.58 -16.19 -18.58
N PRO A 598 -0.42 -16.46 -17.72
CA PRO A 598 -0.20 -16.56 -16.28
C PRO A 598 0.87 -17.60 -15.96
N ILE A 599 1.63 -17.39 -14.89
CA ILE A 599 2.61 -18.39 -14.47
C ILE A 599 1.94 -19.73 -14.15
N GLU A 600 2.61 -20.83 -14.52
CA GLU A 600 2.05 -22.17 -14.38
C GLU A 600 1.89 -22.60 -12.91
N GLU A 601 2.64 -21.99 -12.01
CA GLU A 601 2.60 -22.26 -10.57
C GLU A 601 1.23 -21.99 -9.96
N LEU A 602 0.43 -21.09 -10.53
CA LEU A 602 -0.95 -20.83 -10.08
C LEU A 602 -1.81 -22.09 -10.10
N GLN A 603 -1.47 -23.10 -10.91
CA GLN A 603 -2.17 -24.38 -10.92
C GLN A 603 -2.10 -25.12 -9.58
N SER A 604 -1.13 -24.79 -8.71
CA SER A 604 -1.04 -25.32 -7.34
C SER A 604 -2.25 -24.92 -6.46
N LEU A 605 -2.91 -23.82 -6.79
CA LEU A 605 -4.11 -23.34 -6.10
C LEU A 605 -5.39 -24.07 -6.52
N ARG A 606 -5.36 -24.87 -7.60
CA ARG A 606 -6.54 -25.59 -8.08
C ARG A 606 -7.08 -26.52 -6.98
N GLY A 607 -8.34 -26.29 -6.62
CA GLY A 607 -9.16 -27.11 -5.76
C GLY A 607 -10.00 -28.09 -6.56
N ALA A 608 -11.27 -28.24 -6.17
CA ALA A 608 -12.19 -29.14 -6.86
C ALA A 608 -12.41 -28.68 -8.30
N LYS A 609 -12.35 -29.64 -9.24
CA LYS A 609 -12.78 -29.39 -10.62
C LYS A 609 -14.30 -29.41 -10.66
N ARG A 610 -14.92 -28.25 -10.83
CA ARG A 610 -16.38 -28.07 -10.83
C ARG A 610 -17.04 -28.52 -12.13
N LEU A 611 -16.34 -28.34 -13.24
CA LEU A 611 -16.86 -28.69 -14.56
C LEU A 611 -15.74 -29.14 -15.50
N SER A 612 -16.08 -30.08 -16.38
CA SER A 612 -15.30 -30.42 -17.56
C SER A 612 -16.26 -30.85 -18.66
N LEU A 613 -16.27 -30.13 -19.77
CA LEU A 613 -17.08 -30.45 -20.93
C LEU A 613 -16.32 -30.25 -22.24
N ARG A 614 -16.80 -30.94 -23.27
CA ARG A 614 -16.27 -30.93 -24.63
C ARG A 614 -17.43 -30.97 -25.63
N ASP A 615 -17.26 -30.24 -26.72
CA ASP A 615 -18.15 -30.20 -27.88
C ASP A 615 -19.64 -30.11 -27.50
N LYS A 616 -20.01 -29.02 -26.81
CA LYS A 616 -21.39 -28.74 -26.39
C LYS A 616 -21.97 -27.53 -27.12
N SER A 617 -23.23 -27.63 -27.52
CA SER A 617 -23.99 -26.45 -27.94
C SER A 617 -24.13 -25.46 -26.78
N LEU A 618 -24.44 -24.20 -27.10
CA LEU A 618 -24.72 -23.16 -26.10
C LEU A 618 -25.72 -23.61 -25.02
N ALA A 619 -26.85 -24.20 -25.43
CA ALA A 619 -27.91 -24.65 -24.51
C ALA A 619 -27.44 -25.80 -23.61
N GLU A 620 -26.70 -26.77 -24.14
CA GLU A 620 -26.16 -27.87 -23.35
C GLU A 620 -25.09 -27.40 -22.37
N ALA A 621 -24.22 -26.47 -22.77
CA ALA A 621 -23.20 -25.89 -21.91
C ALA A 621 -23.84 -25.14 -20.73
N ASN A 622 -24.84 -24.30 -20.98
CA ASN A 622 -25.54 -23.54 -19.93
C ASN A 622 -26.36 -24.42 -19.00
N MET A 623 -26.94 -25.52 -19.49
CA MET A 623 -27.60 -26.51 -18.63
C MET A 623 -26.61 -27.15 -17.65
N LEU A 624 -25.38 -27.45 -18.08
CA LEU A 624 -24.33 -28.02 -17.22
C LEU A 624 -23.73 -26.99 -16.26
N LEU A 625 -23.71 -25.71 -16.65
CA LEU A 625 -23.22 -24.61 -15.81
C LEU A 625 -24.18 -24.20 -14.70
N GLY A 626 -25.47 -24.53 -14.80
CA GLY A 626 -26.48 -24.08 -13.83
C GLY A 626 -26.20 -24.46 -12.36
N ASP A 627 -25.40 -25.51 -12.14
CA ASP A 627 -24.98 -25.96 -10.80
C ASP A 627 -23.58 -25.45 -10.38
N VAL A 628 -22.88 -24.71 -11.25
CA VAL A 628 -21.55 -24.16 -10.96
C VAL A 628 -21.69 -22.76 -10.36
N GLN A 629 -21.17 -22.60 -9.15
CA GLN A 629 -21.15 -21.32 -8.44
C GLN A 629 -19.77 -21.11 -7.81
N GLY A 630 -19.27 -19.86 -7.83
CA GLY A 630 -18.05 -19.48 -7.14
C GLY A 630 -17.62 -18.04 -7.39
N ASP A 631 -16.88 -17.48 -6.43
CA ASP A 631 -16.22 -16.17 -6.50
C ASP A 631 -14.69 -16.27 -6.62
N MET A 632 -14.14 -17.49 -6.60
CA MET A 632 -12.73 -17.81 -6.78
C MET A 632 -12.58 -19.01 -7.73
N LEU A 633 -12.44 -18.74 -9.03
CA LEU A 633 -12.44 -19.76 -10.07
C LEU A 633 -11.31 -19.55 -11.08
N GLU A 634 -10.75 -20.65 -11.57
CA GLU A 634 -9.99 -20.68 -12.82
C GLU A 634 -10.86 -21.34 -13.89
N ILE A 635 -11.01 -20.69 -15.04
CA ILE A 635 -11.84 -21.14 -16.16
C ILE A 635 -10.97 -21.18 -17.41
N GLN A 636 -10.88 -22.35 -18.05
CA GLN A 636 -10.29 -22.49 -19.37
C GLN A 636 -11.39 -22.81 -20.37
N LEU A 637 -11.53 -21.98 -21.40
CA LEU A 637 -12.67 -21.99 -22.32
C LEU A 637 -12.19 -21.84 -23.77
N GLU A 638 -12.65 -22.73 -24.66
CA GLU A 638 -12.49 -22.60 -26.10
C GLU A 638 -13.86 -22.64 -26.78
N MET A 639 -14.14 -21.63 -27.60
CA MET A 639 -15.40 -21.48 -28.31
C MET A 639 -15.18 -21.27 -29.81
N GLU A 640 -15.90 -22.08 -30.60
CA GLU A 640 -16.00 -21.93 -32.04
C GLU A 640 -17.27 -21.11 -32.35
N PRO A 641 -17.14 -19.98 -33.09
CA PRO A 641 -18.25 -19.05 -33.25
C PRO A 641 -19.36 -19.54 -34.17
N CYS A 642 -19.17 -20.59 -34.99
CA CYS A 642 -20.15 -21.07 -35.97
C CYS A 642 -20.82 -19.90 -36.76
N SER A 643 -22.04 -19.48 -36.36
CA SER A 643 -22.73 -18.32 -36.96
C SER A 643 -22.71 -17.05 -36.11
N ALA A 644 -22.39 -17.15 -34.82
CA ALA A 644 -22.26 -16.03 -33.90
C ALA A 644 -21.19 -15.02 -34.36
N LYS A 645 -21.47 -13.74 -34.11
CA LYS A 645 -20.56 -12.61 -34.33
C LYS A 645 -19.97 -12.09 -33.03
N GLN A 646 -20.68 -12.32 -31.93
CA GLN A 646 -20.23 -12.04 -30.58
C GLN A 646 -20.52 -13.27 -29.71
N LEU A 647 -19.53 -13.66 -28.92
CA LEU A 647 -19.69 -14.71 -27.91
C LEU A 647 -18.71 -14.49 -26.76
N GLY A 648 -19.03 -15.12 -25.64
CA GLY A 648 -18.34 -14.86 -24.39
C GLY A 648 -18.88 -15.68 -23.23
N ILE A 649 -18.57 -15.20 -22.05
CA ILE A 649 -19.00 -15.76 -20.77
C ILE A 649 -19.36 -14.61 -19.83
N LYS A 650 -20.48 -14.78 -19.16
CA LYS A 650 -20.85 -13.97 -18.01
C LYS A 650 -20.34 -14.62 -16.74
N VAL A 651 -19.82 -13.78 -15.85
CA VAL A 651 -19.36 -14.16 -14.52
C VAL A 651 -20.09 -13.33 -13.47
N ARG A 652 -20.10 -13.84 -12.23
CA ARG A 652 -20.75 -13.18 -11.09
C ARG A 652 -22.23 -12.88 -11.37
N CYS A 653 -22.92 -13.84 -11.98
CA CYS A 653 -24.34 -13.73 -12.27
C CYS A 653 -25.16 -13.99 -11.00
N THR A 654 -26.15 -13.14 -10.72
CA THR A 654 -27.20 -13.48 -9.76
C THR A 654 -28.21 -14.44 -10.40
N PRO A 655 -28.98 -15.23 -9.61
CA PRO A 655 -29.96 -16.18 -10.15
C PRO A 655 -31.05 -15.55 -11.05
N ASP A 656 -31.31 -14.26 -10.87
CA ASP A 656 -32.27 -13.45 -11.62
C ASP A 656 -31.62 -12.57 -12.70
N ASN A 657 -30.30 -12.64 -12.89
CA ASN A 657 -29.49 -11.83 -13.81
C ASN A 657 -29.61 -10.30 -13.58
N GLU A 658 -29.89 -9.90 -12.34
CA GLU A 658 -29.87 -8.51 -11.92
C GLU A 658 -28.44 -7.95 -11.87
N GLU A 659 -27.49 -8.73 -11.34
CA GLU A 659 -26.05 -8.45 -11.46
C GLU A 659 -25.38 -9.50 -12.36
N GLU A 660 -24.54 -9.04 -13.30
CA GLU A 660 -23.73 -9.87 -14.20
C GLU A 660 -22.55 -9.05 -14.75
N THR A 661 -21.44 -9.71 -15.07
CA THR A 661 -20.31 -9.11 -15.81
C THR A 661 -20.02 -9.96 -17.04
N LEU A 662 -20.15 -9.40 -18.24
CA LEU A 662 -20.02 -10.14 -19.50
C LEU A 662 -18.64 -9.88 -20.13
N LEU A 663 -17.80 -10.91 -20.23
CA LEU A 663 -16.57 -10.91 -21.01
C LEU A 663 -16.85 -11.55 -22.38
N TYR A 664 -16.57 -10.87 -23.48
CA TYR A 664 -16.90 -11.35 -24.81
C TYR A 664 -15.92 -10.84 -25.88
N TYR A 665 -15.93 -11.51 -27.03
CA TYR A 665 -15.18 -11.08 -28.21
C TYR A 665 -16.15 -10.74 -29.35
N ASP A 666 -15.86 -9.67 -30.06
CA ASP A 666 -16.60 -9.21 -31.24
C ASP A 666 -15.76 -9.39 -32.51
N TRP A 667 -16.15 -10.31 -33.40
CA TRP A 667 -15.48 -10.53 -34.69
C TRP A 667 -15.68 -9.39 -35.69
N ASN A 668 -16.76 -8.61 -35.59
CA ASN A 668 -16.99 -7.49 -36.51
C ASN A 668 -15.98 -6.37 -36.25
N GLN A 669 -15.59 -6.18 -34.99
CA GLN A 669 -14.67 -5.13 -34.57
C GLN A 669 -13.25 -5.65 -34.30
N SER A 670 -13.07 -6.97 -34.16
CA SER A 670 -11.84 -7.61 -33.69
C SER A 670 -11.42 -7.08 -32.32
N MET A 671 -12.35 -7.11 -31.37
CA MET A 671 -12.15 -6.59 -30.01
C MET A 671 -12.50 -7.63 -28.94
N LEU A 672 -11.67 -7.69 -27.90
CA LEU A 672 -11.98 -8.33 -26.63
C LEU A 672 -12.55 -7.27 -25.70
N LEU A 673 -13.73 -7.52 -25.12
CA LEU A 673 -14.52 -6.55 -24.39
C LEU A 673 -15.04 -7.14 -23.08
N VAL A 674 -15.25 -6.28 -22.09
CA VAL A 674 -16.02 -6.58 -20.88
C VAL A 674 -17.12 -5.53 -20.68
N ASP A 675 -18.35 -6.00 -20.47
CA ASP A 675 -19.49 -5.18 -20.10
C ASP A 675 -19.74 -5.30 -18.60
N ARG A 676 -19.55 -4.18 -17.90
CA ARG A 676 -19.72 -4.01 -16.46
C ARG A 676 -20.97 -3.20 -16.10
N THR A 677 -21.85 -2.93 -17.06
CA THR A 677 -23.04 -2.08 -16.84
C THR A 677 -23.98 -2.62 -15.77
N LYS A 678 -23.97 -3.94 -15.56
CA LYS A 678 -24.71 -4.65 -14.51
C LYS A 678 -23.82 -5.34 -13.48
N THR A 679 -22.54 -5.01 -13.39
CA THR A 679 -21.64 -5.65 -12.40
C THR A 679 -22.07 -5.38 -10.96
N THR A 680 -22.69 -4.22 -10.71
CA THR A 680 -23.04 -3.79 -9.36
C THR A 680 -24.32 -2.95 -9.27
N LEU A 681 -25.12 -3.22 -8.25
CA LEU A 681 -26.26 -2.42 -7.79
C LEU A 681 -25.87 -1.36 -6.77
N HIS A 682 -24.62 -1.36 -6.28
CA HIS A 682 -24.20 -0.44 -5.24
C HIS A 682 -24.11 0.98 -5.82
N SER A 683 -24.85 1.92 -5.24
CA SER A 683 -24.95 3.28 -5.77
C SER A 683 -23.64 4.07 -5.65
N GLY A 684 -22.76 3.67 -4.73
CA GLY A 684 -21.44 4.28 -4.54
C GLY A 684 -20.33 3.69 -5.43
N GLU A 685 -20.54 2.55 -6.09
CA GLU A 685 -19.52 1.91 -6.92
C GLU A 685 -19.45 2.55 -8.32
N LYS A 686 -18.24 2.89 -8.76
CA LYS A 686 -17.97 3.51 -10.07
C LYS A 686 -17.71 2.50 -11.19
N CYS A 687 -17.36 1.28 -10.82
CA CYS A 687 -17.08 0.16 -11.71
C CYS A 687 -18.29 -0.19 -12.60
N ARG A 688 -18.40 0.48 -13.76
CA ARG A 688 -19.50 0.38 -14.72
C ARG A 688 -19.00 0.64 -16.14
N GLY A 689 -19.86 0.39 -17.13
CA GLY A 689 -19.58 0.66 -18.54
C GLY A 689 -18.93 -0.52 -19.27
N ILE A 690 -18.61 -0.30 -20.55
CA ILE A 690 -17.97 -1.29 -21.40
C ILE A 690 -16.55 -0.82 -21.67
N GLN A 691 -15.58 -1.72 -21.49
CA GLN A 691 -14.17 -1.48 -21.80
C GLN A 691 -13.59 -2.65 -22.59
N GLY A 692 -12.40 -2.46 -23.15
CA GLY A 692 -11.69 -3.47 -23.92
C GLY A 692 -10.91 -2.86 -25.06
N GLY A 693 -10.41 -3.70 -25.95
CA GLY A 693 -9.54 -3.25 -27.03
C GLY A 693 -9.27 -4.30 -28.09
N LYS A 694 -8.46 -3.89 -29.06
CA LYS A 694 -8.21 -4.64 -30.28
C LYS A 694 -7.45 -5.94 -30.00
N LEU A 695 -7.98 -7.05 -30.52
CA LEU A 695 -7.35 -8.37 -30.54
C LEU A 695 -7.62 -9.04 -31.88
N GLU A 696 -6.59 -9.37 -32.63
CA GLU A 696 -6.73 -10.07 -33.92
C GLU A 696 -6.49 -11.57 -33.77
N LEU A 697 -7.55 -12.36 -33.96
CA LEU A 697 -7.51 -13.84 -33.87
C LEU A 697 -7.13 -14.55 -35.17
N LEU A 698 -7.08 -13.85 -36.31
CA LEU A 698 -6.66 -14.41 -37.61
C LEU A 698 -7.38 -15.72 -38.02
N GLY A 699 -8.66 -15.86 -37.64
CA GLY A 699 -9.49 -17.02 -37.96
C GLY A 699 -9.41 -18.17 -36.94
N GLU A 700 -8.66 -18.01 -35.84
CA GLU A 700 -8.68 -18.96 -34.73
C GLU A 700 -9.99 -18.88 -33.92
N ASN A 701 -10.30 -19.98 -33.24
CA ASN A 701 -11.29 -20.00 -32.17
C ASN A 701 -10.89 -19.04 -31.04
N LEU A 702 -11.88 -18.52 -30.32
CA LEU A 702 -11.60 -17.77 -29.11
C LEU A 702 -11.20 -18.75 -28.01
N LYS A 703 -10.00 -18.56 -27.45
CA LYS A 703 -9.51 -19.28 -26.27
C LYS A 703 -9.35 -18.28 -25.14
N LEU A 704 -10.02 -18.51 -24.03
CA LEU A 704 -9.94 -17.70 -22.83
C LEU A 704 -9.39 -18.55 -21.68
N HIS A 705 -8.33 -18.06 -21.04
CA HIS A 705 -7.91 -18.52 -19.72
C HIS A 705 -8.29 -17.41 -18.75
N ILE A 706 -9.27 -17.66 -17.89
CA ILE A 706 -9.87 -16.64 -17.01
C ILE A 706 -9.58 -17.01 -15.57
N TYR A 707 -9.15 -16.03 -14.81
CA TYR A 707 -9.05 -16.08 -13.36
C TYR A 707 -10.06 -15.10 -12.77
N LEU A 708 -11.03 -15.64 -12.04
CA LEU A 708 -12.08 -14.89 -11.34
C LEU A 708 -11.82 -14.94 -9.84
N ASP A 709 -11.44 -13.81 -9.24
CA ASP A 709 -11.32 -13.65 -7.79
C ASP A 709 -12.45 -12.73 -7.29
N ARG A 710 -12.53 -12.54 -5.97
CA ARG A 710 -13.65 -11.86 -5.30
C ARG A 710 -13.99 -10.49 -5.86
N SER A 711 -13.01 -9.73 -6.34
CA SER A 711 -13.27 -8.51 -7.12
C SER A 711 -12.45 -8.36 -8.40
N MET A 712 -11.91 -9.46 -8.93
CA MET A 712 -11.00 -9.43 -10.08
C MET A 712 -11.50 -10.38 -11.17
N VAL A 713 -11.40 -9.93 -12.41
CA VAL A 713 -11.46 -10.79 -13.59
C VAL A 713 -10.23 -10.48 -14.43
N GLU A 714 -9.35 -11.46 -14.57
CA GLU A 714 -8.24 -11.41 -15.53
C GLU A 714 -8.47 -12.48 -16.59
N ALA A 715 -8.52 -12.08 -17.86
CA ALA A 715 -8.75 -12.99 -18.98
C ALA A 715 -7.64 -12.90 -20.02
N TYR A 716 -6.98 -14.03 -20.28
CA TYR A 716 -5.89 -14.14 -21.26
C TYR A 716 -6.43 -14.81 -22.52
N ALA A 717 -6.45 -14.04 -23.61
CA ALA A 717 -7.07 -14.45 -24.85
C ALA A 717 -6.01 -14.93 -25.85
N ASN A 718 -6.11 -16.21 -26.25
CA ASN A 718 -5.24 -16.90 -27.21
C ASN A 718 -3.72 -16.79 -26.92
N GLY A 719 -3.35 -16.47 -25.67
CA GLY A 719 -1.98 -16.17 -25.27
C GLY A 719 -1.37 -14.93 -25.95
N LEU A 720 -2.21 -13.95 -26.32
CA LEU A 720 -1.83 -12.75 -27.09
C LEU A 720 -2.05 -11.43 -26.34
N LYS A 721 -3.18 -11.30 -25.63
CA LYS A 721 -3.58 -10.11 -24.88
C LYS A 721 -4.30 -10.54 -23.61
N SER A 722 -4.21 -9.71 -22.58
CA SER A 722 -5.01 -9.85 -21.38
C SER A 722 -6.12 -8.80 -21.36
N LEU A 723 -7.14 -9.04 -20.57
CA LEU A 723 -8.11 -8.03 -20.15
C LEU A 723 -8.26 -8.17 -18.64
N THR A 724 -7.79 -7.16 -17.93
CA THR A 724 -7.88 -7.05 -16.47
C THR A 724 -9.02 -6.12 -16.11
N THR A 725 -9.88 -6.52 -15.17
CA THR A 725 -10.94 -5.64 -14.67
C THR A 725 -11.37 -5.94 -13.24
N ARG A 726 -11.93 -4.92 -12.60
CA ARG A 726 -12.57 -5.05 -11.28
C ARG A 726 -14.03 -5.43 -11.41
N VAL A 727 -14.52 -6.19 -10.43
CA VAL A 727 -15.96 -6.50 -10.27
C VAL A 727 -16.38 -6.38 -8.81
N TYR A 728 -17.40 -5.58 -8.50
CA TYR A 728 -17.85 -5.36 -7.12
C TYR A 728 -19.36 -5.63 -6.96
N PRO A 729 -19.82 -6.89 -7.15
CA PRO A 729 -21.24 -7.21 -7.02
C PRO A 729 -21.72 -6.93 -5.59
N SER A 730 -22.90 -6.32 -5.48
CA SER A 730 -23.52 -5.99 -4.20
C SER A 730 -24.06 -7.22 -3.51
N ARG A 731 -24.60 -8.16 -4.28
CA ARG A 731 -25.30 -9.33 -3.77
C ARG A 731 -24.33 -10.49 -3.56
N LYS A 732 -24.43 -11.13 -2.40
CA LYS A 732 -23.59 -12.29 -2.04
C LYS A 732 -23.89 -13.54 -2.87
N ASP A 733 -25.06 -13.60 -3.53
CA ASP A 733 -25.48 -14.70 -4.40
C ASP A 733 -25.09 -14.51 -5.88
N ALA A 734 -24.35 -13.44 -6.21
CA ALA A 734 -23.76 -13.18 -7.52
C ALA A 734 -22.56 -14.12 -7.80
N LEU A 735 -22.84 -15.42 -7.93
CA LEU A 735 -21.84 -16.50 -8.01
C LEU A 735 -21.95 -17.34 -9.29
N GLY A 736 -22.98 -17.12 -10.11
CA GLY A 736 -23.25 -17.92 -11.30
C GLY A 736 -22.36 -17.59 -12.49
N LEU A 737 -22.36 -18.50 -13.46
CA LEU A 737 -21.69 -18.40 -14.75
C LEU A 737 -22.69 -18.69 -15.89
N GLU A 738 -22.54 -18.04 -17.03
CA GLU A 738 -23.37 -18.30 -18.21
C GLU A 738 -22.55 -18.09 -19.50
N ILE A 739 -22.52 -19.07 -20.41
CA ILE A 739 -22.01 -18.85 -21.77
C ILE A 739 -23.00 -17.99 -22.53
N TRP A 740 -22.50 -17.02 -23.27
CA TRP A 740 -23.30 -16.07 -24.01
C TRP A 740 -22.87 -16.00 -25.48
N GLY A 741 -23.83 -15.77 -26.38
CA GLY A 741 -23.56 -15.48 -27.79
C GLY A 741 -24.80 -15.02 -28.54
N ASP A 742 -24.59 -14.29 -29.63
CA ASP A 742 -25.64 -13.70 -30.47
C ASP A 742 -26.11 -14.61 -31.63
N GLY A 743 -25.58 -15.83 -31.72
CA GLY A 743 -25.90 -16.82 -32.74
C GLY A 743 -25.58 -18.24 -32.28
N GLU A 744 -25.59 -19.20 -33.22
CA GLU A 744 -25.14 -20.56 -32.91
C GLU A 744 -23.62 -20.54 -32.66
N LEU A 745 -23.18 -21.21 -31.61
CA LEU A 745 -21.77 -21.44 -31.27
C LEU A 745 -21.58 -22.85 -30.72
N LEU A 746 -20.33 -23.31 -30.73
CA LEU A 746 -19.93 -24.58 -30.13
C LEU A 746 -18.89 -24.31 -29.04
N VAL A 747 -19.19 -24.72 -27.81
CA VAL A 747 -18.20 -24.77 -26.73
C VAL A 747 -17.34 -26.02 -26.96
N LYS A 748 -16.20 -25.84 -27.63
CA LYS A 748 -15.23 -26.91 -27.92
C LYS A 748 -14.74 -27.55 -26.64
N SER A 749 -14.45 -26.71 -25.65
CA SER A 749 -13.81 -27.15 -24.41
C SER A 749 -14.09 -26.15 -23.30
N MET A 750 -14.49 -26.63 -22.11
CA MET A 750 -14.53 -25.81 -20.90
C MET A 750 -14.11 -26.65 -19.70
N ASP A 751 -13.21 -26.11 -18.89
CA ASP A 751 -12.78 -26.69 -17.62
C ASP A 751 -12.80 -25.60 -16.54
N ILE A 752 -13.35 -25.92 -15.37
CA ILE A 752 -13.49 -24.97 -14.24
C ILE A 752 -12.96 -25.61 -12.97
N TRP A 753 -12.07 -24.89 -12.28
CA TRP A 753 -11.56 -25.26 -10.96
C TRP A 753 -11.90 -24.18 -9.95
N GLU A 754 -12.19 -24.60 -8.73
CA GLU A 754 -12.10 -23.70 -7.58
C GLU A 754 -10.65 -23.31 -7.34
N MET A 755 -10.44 -22.09 -6.85
CA MET A 755 -9.10 -21.61 -6.48
C MET A 755 -9.01 -21.41 -4.97
N LYS A 756 -7.87 -21.81 -4.41
CA LYS A 756 -7.53 -21.57 -3.00
C LYS A 756 -6.92 -20.18 -2.82
N SER A 757 -7.01 -19.67 -1.60
CA SER A 757 -6.28 -18.49 -1.14
C SER A 757 -4.75 -18.72 -1.21
N ILE A 758 -4.00 -17.65 -1.46
CA ILE A 758 -2.53 -17.62 -1.36
C ILE A 758 -2.02 -17.37 0.07
N TRP A 759 -2.93 -17.00 0.98
CA TRP A 759 -2.67 -16.65 2.38
C TRP A 759 -2.93 -17.80 3.34
#